data_AF-A0ABD2M4H8-F1
#
_entry.id   AF-A0ABD2M4H8-F1
#
_cell.length_a   1.000
_cell.length_b   1.000
_cell.length_c   1.000
_cell.angle_alpha   90.00
_cell.angle_beta   90.00
_cell.angle_gamma   90.00
#
_symmetry.space_group_name_H-M   'P 1'
#
loop_
_entity.id
_entity.type
_entity.pdbx_description
1 polymer ?
#
loop_
_entity_poly.entity_id
_entity_poly.type
_entity_poly.pdbx_seq_one_letter_code
_entity_poly.pdbx_strand_id
1 'polypeptide(L)'
;MMNNHPVGFDMTLGTPLSWPRIVEHLQYIKAHGIDQFIALYHRVRGRERDQLRWGDEIKYTIVKFDDEHKKVRVSLRAKDLLDALMASEDVNRSLGEENRSLWRPEFAAYMVEGTPGTPYGGLMSCFNIVEYNMRLRYDDVSALLRPNESLLSISFPALGAPDFTDPPAVPRPTHPDSVGRSVFYPDEAIYSGHPRFHNLVRNIRGRRCEKVAINVPVFRDKNTPSPFIETFEDAEASRAALPDHIYMDHMGFGMGLCCLQMTFHAVNEMEARWLYDQLTSITPIMVALSAATPIFRSYLSDVDSRWPIISASVDDRTPFERGFVPSASDGYSKFNAIPKSRYDSTDCYIYPCSVQYNDIQLQYDEQLYQRLIAGSVDEHLARHIAHMFIRDPLQVFEERIVQDDQKSTEHFETIQSSNWMNMRFKPPPPDDPNIGWRVEFRPTEVQLTHFENAAYCCFLVLLTRMIVSNRLTFLIPISLVTENMQRAVRRDAISTQKLYFRKTLAYLHTPEGKPCPEGRPPAEPEPEPYGNNVAEISIDEIVNGNTDFPGLVPLMLQFLNSADVNAYTRCTINQYLSFIQKRARGEIWTTAKWMRKFVHQHQTYEKDSHVPDECIYDMMKKMDSISRGEHCEKLLGDFKKKTEQTELTRLLLSINPKRWICNDIMYDLFRLLDRPQLGLKLALFSPRFNALVNKHFNGKAELTIWRTITICKDIGRSKPELLVHGKSEGFPLPDHLLHDKIRFNDLQIWYIDDSVITFLRANQQIWNRSGTKLELDIEENPQIWDAFSREIWPIFEQNIRHLSFSNGHYLDNLRRRTSPTFFTDLTQLDSIDSEYLLPDSIADDGPNATAGQALSKWLNTPTKDGQPKQLSCYDLSESPNIHWIINFKKVFFDANTSSASYIIRIGFFESTEIEPFEFINERTNEMLTFTAEEDNRWVLKRCQIGETIQWEDKISDNLNNIKFELYDDCIGPLSSPKAGQNNAKDPLEMNAGPSEEQKKK
;
A
#
# COMPACT_ATOMS: atom_id res chain seq x y z
N MET A 1 10.45 15.16 -14.46
CA MET A 1 10.43 13.69 -14.33
C MET A 1 11.66 13.26 -13.55
N MET A 2 11.68 13.48 -12.23
CA MET A 2 12.70 12.93 -11.33
C MET A 2 11.97 12.30 -10.16
N ASN A 3 12.41 11.10 -9.79
CA ASN A 3 11.67 10.13 -9.03
C ASN A 3 11.75 10.39 -7.53
N ASN A 4 10.58 10.48 -6.88
CA ASN A 4 10.48 10.32 -5.42
C ASN A 4 10.89 8.87 -5.07
N HIS A 5 12.11 8.64 -4.62
CA HIS A 5 12.60 7.31 -4.26
C HIS A 5 13.07 7.25 -2.81
N PRO A 6 12.37 6.47 -1.95
CA PRO A 6 12.85 6.12 -0.61
C PRO A 6 14.13 5.26 -0.66
N VAL A 7 14.28 4.48 -1.72
CA VAL A 7 15.36 3.52 -1.94
C VAL A 7 16.52 4.25 -2.64
N GLY A 8 17.73 4.16 -2.07
CA GLY A 8 18.92 4.89 -2.54
C GLY A 8 19.54 4.33 -3.82
N PHE A 9 18.72 3.90 -4.78
CA PHE A 9 19.19 3.42 -6.07
C PHE A 9 18.85 4.43 -7.15
N ASP A 10 19.89 5.02 -7.73
CA ASP A 10 19.76 5.74 -8.98
C ASP A 10 19.39 4.75 -10.10
N MET A 11 18.13 4.88 -10.58
CA MET A 11 17.53 4.15 -11.70
C MET A 11 17.54 4.99 -12.98
N THR A 12 18.39 6.02 -13.04
CA THR A 12 18.60 6.81 -14.25
C THR A 12 19.13 5.90 -15.37
N LEU A 13 18.47 5.95 -16.52
CA LEU A 13 18.93 5.26 -17.73
C LEU A 13 20.14 6.00 -18.31
N GLY A 14 21.17 5.26 -18.69
CA GLY A 14 22.38 5.75 -19.32
C GLY A 14 23.21 4.60 -19.89
N THR A 15 24.32 4.92 -20.56
CA THR A 15 25.22 3.93 -21.18
C THR A 15 26.20 3.41 -20.13
N PRO A 16 26.05 2.16 -19.66
CA PRO A 16 26.89 1.65 -18.57
C PRO A 16 28.34 1.42 -19.02
N LEU A 17 29.30 1.95 -18.26
CA LEU A 17 30.71 1.70 -18.51
C LEU A 17 31.14 0.31 -18.06
N SER A 18 31.98 -0.32 -18.88
CA SER A 18 32.70 -1.54 -18.52
C SER A 18 33.86 -1.23 -17.56
N TRP A 19 34.29 -2.23 -16.78
CA TRP A 19 35.38 -2.07 -15.81
C TRP A 19 36.65 -1.41 -16.38
N PRO A 20 37.20 -1.83 -17.55
CA PRO A 20 38.38 -1.17 -18.12
C PRO A 20 38.19 0.32 -18.39
N ARG A 21 36.98 0.75 -18.76
CA ARG A 21 36.64 2.16 -18.99
C ARG A 21 36.47 2.92 -17.68
N ILE A 22 35.92 2.28 -16.64
CA ILE A 22 35.80 2.88 -15.30
C ILE A 22 37.20 3.16 -14.72
N VAL A 23 38.17 2.27 -14.94
CA VAL A 23 39.56 2.41 -14.44
C VAL A 23 40.16 3.77 -14.79
N GLU A 24 39.89 4.28 -15.99
CA GLU A 24 40.39 5.58 -16.47
C GLU A 24 39.86 6.78 -15.67
N HIS A 25 38.75 6.62 -14.97
CA HIS A 25 38.07 7.67 -14.23
C HIS A 25 38.04 7.46 -12.71
N LEU A 26 38.66 6.40 -12.17
CA LEU A 26 38.56 6.03 -10.75
C LEU A 26 38.94 7.16 -9.80
N GLN A 27 40.11 7.78 -10.00
CA GLN A 27 40.58 8.86 -9.12
C GLN A 27 39.66 10.08 -9.21
N TYR A 28 39.19 10.41 -10.41
CA TYR A 28 38.26 11.51 -10.63
C TYR A 28 36.93 11.26 -9.90
N ILE A 29 36.30 10.11 -10.12
CA ILE A 29 35.00 9.77 -9.53
C ILE A 29 35.10 9.73 -7.99
N LYS A 30 36.16 9.14 -7.43
CA LYS A 30 36.37 9.12 -5.98
C LYS A 30 36.56 10.53 -5.40
N ALA A 31 37.40 11.35 -6.04
CA ALA A 31 37.64 12.72 -5.62
C ALA A 31 36.35 13.57 -5.63
N HIS A 32 35.61 13.53 -6.74
CA HIS A 32 34.37 14.28 -6.90
C HIS A 32 33.24 13.72 -6.04
N GLY A 33 33.18 12.41 -5.79
CA GLY A 33 32.24 11.81 -4.83
C GLY A 33 32.44 12.33 -3.40
N ILE A 34 33.70 12.57 -2.99
CA ILE A 34 33.98 13.23 -1.70
C ILE A 34 33.50 14.69 -1.71
N ASP A 35 33.72 15.44 -2.79
CA ASP A 35 33.24 16.83 -2.88
C ASP A 35 31.71 16.91 -2.84
N GLN A 36 31.02 16.00 -3.54
CA GLN A 36 29.57 15.88 -3.53
C GLN A 36 29.05 15.60 -2.12
N PHE A 37 29.70 14.68 -1.39
CA PHE A 37 29.35 14.42 -0.01
C PHE A 37 29.56 15.65 0.89
N ILE A 38 30.69 16.36 0.76
CA ILE A 38 30.97 17.57 1.53
C ILE A 38 29.90 18.64 1.25
N ALA A 39 29.57 18.87 -0.02
CA ALA A 39 28.56 19.83 -0.43
C ALA A 39 27.17 19.47 0.12
N LEU A 40 26.79 18.20 0.05
CA LEU A 40 25.56 17.68 0.63
C LEU A 40 25.55 17.85 2.15
N TYR A 41 26.61 17.44 2.83
CA TYR A 41 26.76 17.51 4.28
C TYR A 41 26.56 18.95 4.78
N HIS A 42 27.19 19.94 4.17
CA HIS A 42 27.00 21.35 4.55
C HIS A 42 25.59 21.86 4.37
N ARG A 43 24.88 21.38 3.33
CA ARG A 43 23.50 21.77 3.09
C ARG A 43 22.55 21.25 4.17
N VAL A 44 22.82 20.06 4.73
CA VAL A 44 21.84 19.32 5.53
C VAL A 44 22.28 18.99 6.96
N ARG A 45 23.52 19.28 7.36
CA ARG A 45 24.05 19.05 8.72
C ARG A 45 23.30 19.81 9.81
N GLY A 46 22.79 21.01 9.49
CA GLY A 46 22.05 21.85 10.44
C GLY A 46 20.57 21.51 10.57
N ARG A 47 20.13 20.40 9.95
CA ARG A 47 18.72 20.00 9.94
C ARG A 47 18.33 19.38 11.29
N GLU A 48 17.25 19.89 11.87
CA GLU A 48 16.71 19.44 13.15
C GLU A 48 15.20 19.27 13.10
N ARG A 49 14.65 18.57 14.11
CA ARG A 49 13.20 18.42 14.38
C ARG A 49 12.45 17.69 13.27
N ASP A 50 13.14 16.81 12.56
CA ASP A 50 12.47 15.87 11.68
C ASP A 50 11.56 14.96 12.50
N GLN A 51 10.39 14.64 11.95
CA GLN A 51 9.47 13.72 12.59
C GLN A 51 9.90 12.28 12.32
N LEU A 52 9.76 11.41 13.33
CA LEU A 52 9.96 9.99 13.14
C LEU A 52 9.02 9.49 12.03
N ARG A 53 9.65 9.04 10.95
CA ARG A 53 9.04 8.27 9.88
C ARG A 53 9.83 7.00 9.68
N TRP A 54 9.19 5.95 9.20
CA TRP A 54 9.87 4.69 8.96
C TRP A 54 9.13 3.87 7.91
N GLY A 55 9.80 2.90 7.32
CA GLY A 55 9.20 2.03 6.32
C GLY A 55 9.96 0.71 6.24
N ASP A 56 9.26 -0.32 5.82
CA ASP A 56 9.84 -1.61 5.48
C ASP A 56 10.00 -1.78 3.96
N GLU A 57 10.98 -2.60 3.58
CA GLU A 57 11.21 -3.04 2.22
C GLU A 57 11.20 -4.57 2.23
N ILE A 58 10.25 -5.18 1.49
CA ILE A 58 10.13 -6.63 1.35
C ILE A 58 10.41 -7.03 -0.08
N LYS A 59 11.32 -7.99 -0.22
CA LYS A 59 11.58 -8.68 -1.49
C LYS A 59 10.76 -9.96 -1.58
N TYR A 60 10.21 -10.20 -2.77
CA TYR A 60 9.43 -11.38 -3.08
C TYR A 60 10.06 -12.15 -4.24
N THR A 61 9.92 -13.46 -4.22
CA THR A 61 10.25 -14.38 -5.32
C THR A 61 8.96 -14.81 -6.01
N ILE A 62 8.94 -14.71 -7.33
CA ILE A 62 7.86 -15.22 -8.18
C ILE A 62 8.23 -16.66 -8.57
N VAL A 63 7.38 -17.62 -8.22
CA VAL A 63 7.58 -19.03 -8.54
C VAL A 63 6.45 -19.54 -9.43
N LYS A 64 6.74 -20.58 -10.20
CA LYS A 64 5.79 -21.30 -11.03
C LYS A 64 5.80 -22.78 -10.66
N PHE A 65 4.63 -23.31 -10.34
CA PHE A 65 4.43 -24.72 -10.05
C PHE A 65 4.12 -25.50 -11.32
N ASP A 66 4.81 -26.63 -11.47
CA ASP A 66 4.58 -27.65 -12.47
C ASP A 66 4.04 -28.88 -11.73
N ASP A 67 2.72 -28.91 -11.54
CA ASP A 67 2.03 -29.93 -10.75
C ASP A 67 2.12 -31.32 -11.42
N GLU A 68 2.30 -31.38 -12.74
CA GLU A 68 2.45 -32.65 -13.49
C GLU A 68 3.78 -33.33 -13.18
N HIS A 69 4.87 -32.57 -13.19
CA HIS A 69 6.23 -33.10 -12.96
C HIS A 69 6.69 -32.95 -11.50
N LYS A 70 5.83 -32.44 -10.62
CA LYS A 70 6.16 -32.07 -9.24
C LYS A 70 7.44 -31.26 -9.14
N LYS A 71 7.51 -30.20 -9.95
CA LYS A 71 8.65 -29.28 -9.99
C LYS A 71 8.21 -27.85 -9.76
N VAL A 72 9.09 -27.04 -9.19
CA VAL A 72 8.88 -25.61 -9.02
C VAL A 72 10.06 -24.86 -9.62
N ARG A 73 9.77 -23.80 -10.37
CA ARG A 73 10.77 -22.96 -11.04
C ARG A 73 10.56 -21.51 -10.62
N VAL A 74 11.59 -20.68 -10.71
CA VAL A 74 11.43 -19.22 -10.60
C VAL A 74 10.87 -18.66 -11.91
N SER A 75 9.86 -17.80 -11.86
CA SER A 75 9.25 -17.20 -13.05
C SER A 75 9.98 -15.91 -13.41
N LEU A 76 10.55 -15.84 -14.62
CA LEU A 76 11.34 -14.70 -15.11
C LEU A 76 10.46 -13.52 -15.58
N ARG A 77 9.34 -13.28 -14.91
CA ARG A 77 8.30 -12.30 -15.28
C ARG A 77 8.35 -11.00 -14.46
N ALA A 78 9.38 -10.76 -13.66
CA ALA A 78 9.45 -9.54 -12.85
C ALA A 78 9.27 -8.27 -13.68
N LYS A 79 9.83 -8.22 -14.91
CA LYS A 79 9.68 -7.06 -15.79
C LYS A 79 8.23 -6.79 -16.14
N ASP A 80 7.50 -7.81 -16.60
CA ASP A 80 6.08 -7.67 -16.98
C ASP A 80 5.23 -7.18 -15.79
N LEU A 81 5.48 -7.74 -14.60
CA LEU A 81 4.75 -7.36 -13.39
C LEU A 81 5.08 -5.93 -12.96
N LEU A 82 6.35 -5.55 -12.95
CA LEU A 82 6.79 -4.21 -12.56
C LEU A 82 6.31 -3.14 -13.53
N ASP A 83 6.30 -3.42 -14.84
CA ASP A 83 5.76 -2.50 -15.84
C ASP A 83 4.28 -2.18 -15.54
N ALA A 84 3.48 -3.19 -15.18
CA ALA A 84 2.07 -3.01 -14.82
C ALA A 84 1.88 -2.29 -13.47
N LEU A 85 2.63 -2.69 -12.43
CA LEU A 85 2.54 -2.12 -11.09
C LEU A 85 2.97 -0.64 -11.08
N MET A 86 4.09 -0.32 -11.73
CA MET A 86 4.60 1.05 -11.82
C MET A 86 3.74 1.94 -12.72
N ALA A 87 3.11 1.39 -13.76
CA ALA A 87 2.11 2.13 -14.54
C ALA A 87 0.91 2.55 -13.67
N SER A 88 0.45 1.69 -12.75
CA SER A 88 -0.59 2.08 -11.78
C SER A 88 -0.11 3.19 -10.84
N GLU A 89 1.17 3.18 -10.43
CA GLU A 89 1.74 4.25 -9.60
C GLU A 89 1.73 5.61 -10.32
N ASP A 90 2.04 5.59 -11.62
CA ASP A 90 2.08 6.79 -12.46
C ASP A 90 0.67 7.34 -12.71
N VAL A 91 -0.32 6.48 -12.95
CA VAL A 91 -1.73 6.88 -13.07
C VAL A 91 -2.20 7.58 -11.79
N ASN A 92 -1.96 6.98 -10.62
CA ASN A 92 -2.33 7.58 -9.33
C ASN A 92 -1.67 8.95 -9.16
N ARG A 93 -0.37 9.06 -9.49
CA ARG A 93 0.37 10.33 -9.41
C ARG A 93 -0.23 11.39 -10.34
N SER A 94 -0.59 11.03 -11.57
CA SER A 94 -1.23 11.94 -12.54
C SER A 94 -2.62 12.39 -12.11
N LEU A 95 -3.35 11.56 -11.35
CA LEU A 95 -4.65 11.89 -10.76
C LEU A 95 -4.53 12.65 -9.42
N GLY A 96 -3.33 12.85 -8.90
CA GLY A 96 -3.10 13.46 -7.59
C GLY A 96 -3.52 12.56 -6.42
N GLU A 97 -3.56 11.24 -6.64
CA GLU A 97 -3.87 10.24 -5.63
C GLU A 97 -2.58 9.69 -5.00
N GLU A 98 -2.64 9.39 -3.69
CA GLU A 98 -1.52 8.76 -3.01
C GLU A 98 -1.45 7.27 -3.37
N ASN A 99 -0.24 6.80 -3.64
CA ASN A 99 0.00 5.37 -3.82
C ASN A 99 -0.11 4.66 -2.46
N ARG A 100 -0.70 3.46 -2.47
CA ARG A 100 -0.81 2.59 -1.27
C ARG A 100 0.43 1.69 -1.09
N SER A 101 1.10 1.38 -2.19
CA SER A 101 2.31 0.57 -2.31
C SER A 101 3.25 1.20 -3.34
N LEU A 102 4.56 1.01 -3.21
CA LEU A 102 5.53 1.31 -4.26
C LEU A 102 6.33 0.05 -4.62
N TRP A 103 6.66 -0.11 -5.89
CA TRP A 103 7.28 -1.31 -6.46
C TRP A 103 8.56 -0.98 -7.20
N ARG A 104 9.65 -1.71 -6.89
CA ARG A 104 10.95 -1.48 -7.50
C ARG A 104 11.56 -2.78 -8.04
N PRO A 105 12.33 -2.71 -9.12
CA PRO A 105 13.10 -3.86 -9.59
C PRO A 105 14.20 -4.22 -8.62
N GLU A 106 14.48 -5.51 -8.54
CA GLU A 106 15.62 -6.07 -7.84
C GLU A 106 16.55 -6.82 -8.81
N PHE A 107 17.64 -7.38 -8.30
CA PHE A 107 18.67 -7.98 -9.15
C PHE A 107 18.14 -9.03 -10.14
N ALA A 108 17.22 -9.90 -9.68
CA ALA A 108 16.81 -11.05 -10.45
C ALA A 108 15.52 -10.83 -11.24
N ALA A 109 15.42 -11.48 -12.40
CA ALA A 109 14.23 -11.42 -13.27
C ALA A 109 12.99 -12.12 -12.67
N TYR A 110 13.12 -12.73 -11.50
CA TYR A 110 12.06 -13.38 -10.74
C TYR A 110 11.76 -12.69 -9.40
N MET A 111 12.29 -11.48 -9.19
CA MET A 111 12.09 -10.72 -7.95
C MET A 111 11.35 -9.42 -8.16
N VAL A 112 10.49 -9.08 -7.20
CA VAL A 112 9.91 -7.75 -7.05
C VAL A 112 10.10 -7.27 -5.62
N GLU A 113 10.39 -5.99 -5.43
CA GLU A 113 10.46 -5.36 -4.12
C GLU A 113 9.28 -4.42 -3.91
N GLY A 114 8.60 -4.56 -2.77
CA GLY A 114 7.48 -3.72 -2.39
C GLY A 114 7.75 -2.94 -1.12
N THR A 115 7.35 -1.67 -1.07
CA THR A 115 7.42 -0.78 0.10
C THR A 115 6.05 -0.12 0.34
N PRO A 116 5.75 0.41 1.54
CA PRO A 116 4.54 1.19 1.74
C PRO A 116 4.53 2.43 0.85
N GLY A 117 3.35 2.78 0.32
CA GLY A 117 3.14 3.92 -0.56
C GLY A 117 3.65 5.25 -0.01
N THR A 118 3.55 5.41 1.30
CA THR A 118 4.15 6.51 2.07
C THR A 118 4.82 5.94 3.32
N PRO A 119 5.92 6.51 3.82
CA PRO A 119 6.49 6.11 5.10
C PRO A 119 5.46 6.17 6.24
N TYR A 120 5.47 5.18 7.12
CA TYR A 120 4.68 5.17 8.34
C TYR A 120 5.09 6.33 9.27
N GLY A 121 4.12 6.89 9.99
CA GLY A 121 4.35 7.93 10.99
C GLY A 121 4.90 7.42 12.32
N GLY A 122 5.19 8.36 13.23
CA GLY A 122 5.72 8.08 14.57
C GLY A 122 4.66 7.66 15.61
N LEU A 123 3.38 7.62 15.26
CA LEU A 123 2.31 7.24 16.18
C LEU A 123 2.31 5.73 16.44
N MET A 124 1.98 5.34 17.68
CA MET A 124 1.90 3.91 18.03
C MET A 124 0.83 3.18 17.22
N SER A 125 -0.23 3.86 16.80
CA SER A 125 -1.28 3.27 15.96
C SER A 125 -0.77 2.76 14.61
N CYS A 126 0.36 3.26 14.10
CA CYS A 126 0.97 2.78 12.86
C CYS A 126 1.40 1.30 12.94
N PHE A 127 1.58 0.75 14.14
CA PHE A 127 1.90 -0.68 14.31
C PHE A 127 0.77 -1.61 13.85
N ASN A 128 -0.47 -1.11 13.82
CA ASN A 128 -1.64 -1.90 13.42
C ASN A 128 -1.80 -2.06 11.90
N ILE A 129 -1.10 -1.24 11.10
CA ILE A 129 -1.32 -1.16 9.64
C ILE A 129 -0.21 -1.85 8.84
N VAL A 130 0.89 -2.23 9.48
CA VAL A 130 2.06 -2.83 8.84
C VAL A 130 1.70 -4.14 8.14
N GLU A 131 1.16 -5.11 8.88
CA GLU A 131 0.72 -6.40 8.34
C GLU A 131 -0.31 -6.22 7.21
N TYR A 132 -1.24 -5.28 7.39
CA TYR A 132 -2.26 -4.99 6.39
C TYR A 132 -1.64 -4.44 5.09
N ASN A 133 -0.69 -3.50 5.18
CA ASN A 133 -0.01 -2.96 4.01
C ASN A 133 0.88 -4.01 3.32
N MET A 134 1.52 -4.91 4.06
CA MET A 134 2.23 -6.06 3.47
C MET A 134 1.29 -6.98 2.70
N ARG A 135 0.08 -7.23 3.23
CA ARG A 135 -0.95 -8.00 2.51
C ARG A 135 -1.45 -7.27 1.27
N LEU A 136 -1.70 -5.96 1.34
CA LEU A 136 -2.07 -5.18 0.17
C LEU A 136 -1.04 -5.33 -0.95
N ARG A 137 0.25 -5.26 -0.61
CA ARG A 137 1.34 -5.50 -1.56
C ARG A 137 1.27 -6.90 -2.18
N TYR A 138 1.00 -7.93 -1.38
CA TYR A 138 0.79 -9.28 -1.89
C TYR A 138 -0.41 -9.35 -2.86
N ASP A 139 -1.53 -8.72 -2.52
CA ASP A 139 -2.75 -8.70 -3.32
C ASP A 139 -2.51 -7.97 -4.67
N ASP A 140 -1.80 -6.85 -4.65
CA ASP A 140 -1.44 -6.05 -5.84
C ASP A 140 -0.72 -6.91 -6.90
N VAL A 141 0.27 -7.69 -6.47
CA VAL A 141 1.05 -8.56 -7.37
C VAL A 141 0.27 -9.82 -7.73
N SER A 142 -0.43 -10.43 -6.77
CA SER A 142 -1.19 -11.66 -6.96
C SER A 142 -2.27 -11.51 -8.03
N ALA A 143 -2.86 -10.32 -8.15
CA ALA A 143 -3.83 -9.99 -9.20
C ALA A 143 -3.25 -10.08 -10.63
N LEU A 144 -1.92 -10.07 -10.79
CA LEU A 144 -1.21 -10.09 -12.07
C LEU A 144 -0.53 -11.44 -12.38
N LEU A 145 -0.59 -12.39 -11.44
CA LEU A 145 0.02 -13.71 -11.59
C LEU A 145 -0.79 -14.63 -12.52
N ARG A 146 -0.10 -15.55 -13.18
CA ARG A 146 -0.75 -16.63 -13.93
C ARG A 146 -1.28 -17.72 -12.98
N PRO A 147 -2.23 -18.58 -13.40
CA PRO A 147 -2.85 -19.59 -12.52
C PRO A 147 -1.89 -20.51 -11.76
N ASN A 148 -0.74 -20.83 -12.36
CA ASN A 148 0.28 -21.70 -11.76
C ASN A 148 1.46 -20.93 -11.15
N GLU A 149 1.35 -19.60 -11.06
CA GLU A 149 2.35 -18.77 -10.41
C GLU A 149 1.94 -18.43 -8.99
N SER A 150 2.94 -18.13 -8.17
CA SER A 150 2.73 -17.68 -6.79
C SER A 150 3.81 -16.70 -6.39
N LEU A 151 3.45 -15.78 -5.50
CA LEU A 151 4.38 -14.85 -4.89
C LEU A 151 4.74 -15.35 -3.50
N LEU A 152 6.03 -15.47 -3.19
CA LEU A 152 6.48 -15.86 -1.86
C LEU A 152 7.57 -14.93 -1.37
N SER A 153 7.47 -14.52 -0.11
CA SER A 153 8.47 -13.73 0.59
C SER A 153 9.57 -14.65 1.15
N ILE A 154 10.28 -15.36 0.27
CA ILE A 154 11.31 -16.35 0.60
C ILE A 154 12.45 -16.35 -0.43
N SER A 155 13.61 -16.84 -0.02
CA SER A 155 14.75 -17.14 -0.90
C SER A 155 14.60 -18.53 -1.54
N PHE A 156 14.74 -18.64 -2.86
CA PHE A 156 14.43 -19.88 -3.59
C PHE A 156 15.46 -21.02 -3.33
N PRO A 157 15.04 -22.21 -2.85
CA PRO A 157 15.96 -23.29 -2.45
C PRO A 157 16.78 -23.93 -3.59
N ALA A 158 16.19 -24.04 -4.78
CA ALA A 158 16.78 -24.73 -5.93
C ALA A 158 17.49 -23.79 -6.91
N LEU A 159 17.86 -22.59 -6.47
CA LEU A 159 18.50 -21.60 -7.34
C LEU A 159 19.80 -22.18 -7.92
N GLY A 160 19.98 -22.13 -9.25
CA GLY A 160 21.13 -22.72 -9.94
C GLY A 160 21.12 -24.25 -10.08
N ALA A 161 20.08 -24.94 -9.63
CA ALA A 161 19.87 -26.35 -9.96
C ALA A 161 19.46 -26.50 -11.44
N PRO A 162 19.63 -27.67 -12.08
CA PRO A 162 19.19 -27.86 -13.47
C PRO A 162 17.71 -27.52 -13.67
N ASP A 163 17.41 -26.72 -14.71
CA ASP A 163 16.04 -26.35 -15.08
C ASP A 163 15.28 -25.62 -13.94
N PHE A 164 15.94 -24.66 -13.28
CA PHE A 164 15.35 -23.89 -12.18
C PHE A 164 14.51 -22.67 -12.62
N THR A 165 14.50 -22.28 -13.90
CA THR A 165 13.83 -21.07 -14.40
C THR A 165 12.65 -21.37 -15.33
N ASP A 166 11.63 -20.52 -15.33
CA ASP A 166 10.56 -20.48 -16.32
C ASP A 166 10.51 -19.11 -17.02
N PRO A 167 10.67 -19.03 -18.35
CA PRO A 167 11.00 -20.14 -19.25
C PRO A 167 12.38 -20.76 -18.94
N PRO A 168 12.62 -22.01 -19.39
CA PRO A 168 13.92 -22.66 -19.21
C PRO A 168 15.06 -21.85 -19.84
N ALA A 169 16.12 -21.61 -19.08
CA ALA A 169 17.32 -20.92 -19.52
C ALA A 169 18.57 -21.73 -19.17
N VAL A 170 19.61 -21.62 -20.01
CA VAL A 170 20.81 -22.46 -19.92
C VAL A 170 22.05 -21.57 -19.67
N PRO A 171 22.87 -21.87 -18.64
CA PRO A 171 24.11 -21.15 -18.39
C PRO A 171 25.11 -21.31 -19.53
N ARG A 172 25.88 -20.26 -19.80
CA ARG A 172 26.82 -20.18 -20.95
C ARG A 172 28.23 -19.75 -20.50
N PRO A 173 28.95 -20.58 -19.72
CA PRO A 173 30.21 -20.18 -19.09
C PRO A 173 31.32 -19.78 -20.07
N THR A 174 31.32 -20.34 -21.28
CA THR A 174 32.34 -20.08 -22.31
C THR A 174 31.95 -19.01 -23.33
N HIS A 175 30.70 -18.53 -23.30
CA HIS A 175 30.22 -17.58 -24.30
C HIS A 175 30.80 -16.17 -24.01
N PRO A 176 31.39 -15.48 -25.02
CA PRO A 176 32.02 -14.18 -24.81
C PRO A 176 31.09 -13.13 -24.18
N ASP A 177 29.82 -13.13 -24.61
CA ASP A 177 28.80 -12.19 -24.13
C ASP A 177 28.18 -12.55 -22.79
N SER A 178 28.50 -13.72 -22.21
CA SER A 178 27.95 -14.06 -20.90
C SER A 178 28.55 -13.14 -19.83
N VAL A 179 27.70 -12.42 -19.12
CA VAL A 179 28.17 -11.40 -18.16
C VAL A 179 28.78 -12.07 -16.94
N GLY A 180 28.11 -13.10 -16.42
CA GLY A 180 28.53 -13.86 -15.24
C GLY A 180 29.50 -15.01 -15.52
N ARG A 181 29.43 -15.61 -16.72
CA ARG A 181 30.17 -16.85 -17.08
C ARG A 181 29.99 -17.99 -16.07
N SER A 182 28.85 -18.00 -15.38
CA SER A 182 28.53 -19.02 -14.39
C SER A 182 28.30 -20.37 -15.05
N VAL A 183 28.66 -21.43 -14.35
CA VAL A 183 28.34 -22.81 -14.75
C VAL A 183 26.92 -23.23 -14.33
N PHE A 184 26.23 -22.45 -13.51
CA PHE A 184 24.92 -22.77 -12.95
C PHE A 184 23.84 -21.73 -13.26
N TYR A 185 24.20 -20.45 -13.27
CA TYR A 185 23.25 -19.34 -13.29
C TYR A 185 23.19 -18.69 -14.70
N PRO A 186 22.06 -18.80 -15.42
CA PRO A 186 21.89 -18.18 -16.73
C PRO A 186 21.72 -16.66 -16.62
N ASP A 187 22.23 -15.92 -17.61
CA ASP A 187 22.13 -14.45 -17.61
C ASP A 187 20.68 -13.98 -17.77
N GLU A 188 19.80 -14.80 -18.37
CA GLU A 188 18.35 -14.53 -18.46
C GLU A 188 17.66 -14.41 -17.09
N ALA A 189 18.26 -14.98 -16.04
CA ALA A 189 17.77 -14.86 -14.68
C ALA A 189 18.17 -13.54 -13.99
N ILE A 190 18.92 -12.66 -14.67
CA ILE A 190 19.22 -11.29 -14.25
C ILE A 190 18.11 -10.38 -14.77
N TYR A 191 17.63 -9.44 -13.94
CA TYR A 191 16.60 -8.50 -14.36
C TYR A 191 17.04 -7.68 -15.58
N SER A 192 16.31 -7.81 -16.68
CA SER A 192 16.62 -7.20 -17.97
C SER A 192 16.02 -5.81 -18.16
N GLY A 193 15.08 -5.40 -17.31
CA GLY A 193 14.42 -4.09 -17.40
C GLY A 193 15.33 -2.90 -17.07
N HIS A 194 16.55 -3.14 -16.58
CA HIS A 194 17.52 -2.07 -16.33
C HIS A 194 18.98 -2.55 -16.56
N PRO A 195 19.82 -1.79 -17.29
CA PRO A 195 21.17 -2.23 -17.68
C PRO A 195 22.15 -2.37 -16.50
N ARG A 196 21.87 -1.70 -15.37
CA ARG A 196 22.70 -1.73 -14.15
C ARG A 196 23.03 -3.14 -13.68
N PHE A 197 22.06 -4.05 -13.65
CA PHE A 197 22.25 -5.36 -13.02
C PHE A 197 23.25 -6.22 -13.80
N HIS A 198 23.10 -6.28 -15.12
CA HIS A 198 24.06 -6.96 -16.00
C HIS A 198 25.46 -6.34 -15.94
N ASN A 199 25.52 -5.00 -15.88
CA ASN A 199 26.81 -4.31 -15.81
C ASN A 199 27.52 -4.53 -14.48
N LEU A 200 26.79 -4.58 -13.36
CA LEU A 200 27.35 -4.84 -12.04
C LEU A 200 27.97 -6.24 -11.97
N VAL A 201 27.30 -7.27 -12.51
CA VAL A 201 27.87 -8.63 -12.64
C VAL A 201 29.18 -8.60 -13.44
N ARG A 202 29.15 -7.98 -14.62
CA ARG A 202 30.31 -7.88 -15.51
C ARG A 202 31.48 -7.17 -14.82
N ASN A 203 31.22 -6.06 -14.13
CA ASN A 203 32.25 -5.23 -13.52
C ASN A 203 32.81 -5.83 -12.24
N ILE A 204 32.01 -6.52 -11.42
CA ILE A 204 32.53 -7.28 -10.26
C ILE A 204 33.51 -8.35 -10.74
N ARG A 205 33.11 -9.16 -11.73
CA ARG A 205 33.99 -10.19 -12.31
C ARG A 205 35.23 -9.58 -12.98
N GLY A 206 35.04 -8.49 -13.73
CA GLY A 206 36.12 -7.77 -14.39
C GLY A 206 37.15 -7.20 -13.42
N ARG A 207 36.70 -6.58 -12.32
CA ARG A 207 37.54 -6.07 -11.24
C ARG A 207 38.24 -7.20 -10.50
N ARG A 208 37.49 -8.21 -10.06
CA ARG A 208 38.01 -9.35 -9.31
C ARG A 208 39.04 -10.17 -10.12
N CYS A 209 38.98 -10.09 -11.46
CA CYS A 209 39.79 -10.85 -12.42
C CYS A 209 39.50 -12.37 -12.43
N GLU A 210 38.44 -12.77 -11.74
CA GLU A 210 37.87 -14.11 -11.67
C GLU A 210 36.39 -13.98 -11.29
N LYS A 211 35.61 -15.04 -11.45
CA LYS A 211 34.27 -15.16 -10.90
C LYS A 211 34.31 -15.02 -9.39
N VAL A 212 33.18 -14.61 -8.83
CA VAL A 212 32.96 -14.75 -7.39
C VAL A 212 32.98 -16.24 -7.03
N ALA A 213 33.43 -16.56 -5.83
CA ALA A 213 33.49 -17.93 -5.34
C ALA A 213 32.78 -17.99 -4.00
N ILE A 214 31.65 -18.69 -3.97
CA ILE A 214 30.81 -18.86 -2.80
C ILE A 214 30.90 -20.33 -2.42
N ASN A 215 31.49 -20.61 -1.25
CA ASN A 215 31.62 -21.96 -0.71
C ASN A 215 30.84 -22.01 0.61
N VAL A 216 29.71 -22.70 0.60
CA VAL A 216 28.84 -22.85 1.78
C VAL A 216 29.02 -24.24 2.36
N PRO A 217 29.34 -24.40 3.66
CA PRO A 217 29.49 -25.72 4.25
C PRO A 217 28.25 -26.58 3.98
N VAL A 218 28.44 -27.78 3.44
CA VAL A 218 27.33 -28.72 3.21
C VAL A 218 26.89 -29.31 4.55
N PHE A 219 25.58 -29.52 4.74
CA PHE A 219 25.08 -30.28 5.87
C PHE A 219 25.62 -31.71 5.76
N ARG A 220 26.10 -32.28 6.87
CA ARG A 220 26.55 -33.68 6.91
C ARG A 220 25.46 -34.53 7.54
N ASP A 221 24.61 -35.13 6.71
CA ASP A 221 23.66 -36.16 7.12
C ASP A 221 24.30 -37.56 6.95
N LYS A 222 23.57 -38.62 7.28
CA LYS A 222 24.04 -40.00 7.39
C LYS A 222 24.74 -40.53 6.13
N ASN A 223 24.22 -40.18 4.96
CA ASN A 223 24.69 -40.65 3.66
C ASN A 223 25.40 -39.54 2.87
N THR A 224 25.65 -38.37 3.46
CA THR A 224 26.42 -37.31 2.78
C THR A 224 27.83 -37.82 2.55
N PRO A 225 28.35 -37.77 1.31
CA PRO A 225 29.72 -38.16 1.03
C PRO A 225 30.71 -37.42 1.94
N SER A 226 31.75 -38.12 2.42
CA SER A 226 32.80 -37.53 3.25
C SER A 226 34.19 -37.95 2.73
N PRO A 227 34.96 -37.02 2.12
CA PRO A 227 34.58 -35.63 1.87
C PRO A 227 33.46 -35.51 0.81
N PHE A 228 32.63 -34.48 0.92
CA PHE A 228 31.75 -34.07 -0.16
C PHE A 228 32.58 -33.32 -1.20
N ILE A 229 32.62 -33.83 -2.43
CA ILE A 229 33.46 -33.30 -3.51
C ILE A 229 32.58 -33.07 -4.73
N GLU A 230 32.69 -31.89 -5.29
CA GLU A 230 32.09 -31.55 -6.58
C GLU A 230 33.16 -31.49 -7.66
N THR A 231 32.83 -31.95 -8.87
CA THR A 231 33.74 -31.96 -10.00
C THR A 231 33.16 -31.17 -11.16
N PHE A 232 33.97 -30.30 -11.76
CA PHE A 232 33.54 -29.40 -12.85
C PHE A 232 34.46 -29.54 -14.06
N GLU A 233 33.93 -29.33 -15.27
CA GLU A 233 34.75 -29.19 -16.47
C GLU A 233 35.38 -27.79 -16.57
N ASP A 234 34.72 -26.77 -16.00
CA ASP A 234 35.23 -25.41 -15.92
C ASP A 234 36.45 -25.35 -14.98
N ALA A 235 37.58 -24.90 -15.53
CA ALA A 235 38.86 -24.88 -14.82
C ALA A 235 38.85 -23.92 -13.63
N GLU A 236 38.09 -22.83 -13.71
CA GLU A 236 37.99 -21.86 -12.63
C GLU A 236 37.15 -22.39 -11.47
N ALA A 237 35.98 -22.98 -11.76
CA ALA A 237 35.13 -23.65 -10.79
C ALA A 237 35.88 -24.80 -10.09
N SER A 238 36.59 -25.63 -10.86
CA SER A 238 37.39 -26.75 -10.33
C SER A 238 38.46 -26.32 -9.33
N ARG A 239 39.03 -25.12 -9.50
CA ARG A 239 40.05 -24.56 -8.60
C ARG A 239 39.44 -23.84 -7.41
N ALA A 240 38.26 -23.25 -7.57
CA ALA A 240 37.62 -22.41 -6.55
C ALA A 240 36.71 -23.19 -5.58
N ALA A 241 36.20 -24.35 -5.99
CA ALA A 241 35.37 -25.21 -5.15
C ALA A 241 36.18 -25.86 -4.03
N LEU A 242 35.62 -25.86 -2.82
CA LEU A 242 36.26 -26.45 -1.64
C LEU A 242 35.60 -27.79 -1.28
N PRO A 243 36.37 -28.80 -0.80
CA PRO A 243 35.80 -29.99 -0.19
C PRO A 243 34.84 -29.64 0.95
N ASP A 244 33.79 -30.44 1.13
CA ASP A 244 32.75 -30.25 2.15
C ASP A 244 31.95 -28.95 2.05
N HIS A 245 31.92 -28.34 0.86
CA HIS A 245 31.15 -27.12 0.58
C HIS A 245 30.31 -27.27 -0.69
N ILE A 246 29.12 -26.66 -0.68
CA ILE A 246 28.30 -26.39 -1.85
C ILE A 246 28.94 -25.20 -2.58
N TYR A 247 29.37 -25.40 -3.82
CA TYR A 247 30.01 -24.36 -4.64
C TYR A 247 29.01 -23.60 -5.52
N MET A 248 29.12 -22.27 -5.53
CA MET A 248 28.34 -21.36 -6.37
C MET A 248 29.24 -20.22 -6.87
N ASP A 249 29.02 -19.75 -8.11
CA ASP A 249 29.99 -18.90 -8.83
C ASP A 249 29.40 -17.64 -9.48
N HIS A 250 28.24 -17.19 -8.98
CA HIS A 250 27.51 -16.07 -9.58
C HIS A 250 26.90 -15.12 -8.56
N MET A 251 26.84 -13.83 -8.90
CA MET A 251 26.21 -12.78 -8.08
C MET A 251 24.75 -13.08 -7.75
N GLY A 252 24.04 -13.73 -8.68
CA GLY A 252 22.64 -14.10 -8.50
C GLY A 252 22.37 -15.08 -7.35
N PHE A 253 23.36 -15.86 -6.92
CA PHE A 253 23.19 -16.73 -5.75
C PHE A 253 23.04 -15.97 -4.44
N GLY A 254 23.47 -14.70 -4.39
CA GLY A 254 23.30 -13.84 -3.23
C GLY A 254 22.30 -12.72 -3.45
N MET A 255 22.49 -11.93 -4.50
CA MET A 255 21.59 -10.81 -4.81
C MET A 255 20.23 -11.26 -5.35
N GLY A 256 20.09 -12.53 -5.77
CA GLY A 256 18.81 -13.19 -6.06
C GLY A 256 18.09 -13.76 -4.83
N LEU A 257 18.56 -13.45 -3.61
CA LEU A 257 17.93 -13.84 -2.35
C LEU A 257 17.14 -12.68 -1.75
N CYS A 258 16.09 -13.01 -0.99
CA CYS A 258 15.19 -12.02 -0.42
C CYS A 258 15.59 -11.59 1.00
N CYS A 259 15.18 -10.39 1.38
CA CYS A 259 15.37 -9.84 2.72
C CYS A 259 14.20 -8.97 3.16
N LEU A 260 14.16 -8.71 4.46
CA LEU A 260 13.34 -7.67 5.07
C LEU A 260 14.27 -6.55 5.55
N GLN A 261 14.06 -5.32 5.08
CA GLN A 261 14.86 -4.16 5.49
C GLN A 261 13.95 -3.11 6.13
N MET A 262 14.47 -2.37 7.10
CA MET A 262 13.74 -1.27 7.73
C MET A 262 14.58 -0.02 7.70
N THR A 263 13.99 1.08 7.21
CA THR A 263 14.60 2.40 7.20
C THR A 263 13.89 3.30 8.21
N PHE A 264 14.67 3.98 9.06
CA PHE A 264 14.19 4.89 10.09
C PHE A 264 14.69 6.29 9.81
N HIS A 265 13.81 7.28 9.91
CA HIS A 265 14.11 8.70 9.86
C HIS A 265 14.36 9.21 11.27
N ALA A 266 15.55 9.75 11.51
CA ALA A 266 15.95 10.35 12.78
C ALA A 266 15.61 11.85 12.83
N VAL A 267 15.50 12.41 14.03
CA VAL A 267 15.17 13.85 14.21
C VAL A 267 16.27 14.80 13.71
N ASN A 268 17.51 14.32 13.67
CA ASN A 268 18.68 15.01 13.16
C ASN A 268 19.82 14.01 12.87
N GLU A 269 20.94 14.54 12.40
CA GLU A 269 22.16 13.83 12.06
C GLU A 269 22.74 13.03 13.24
N MET A 270 22.72 13.59 14.46
CA MET A 270 23.30 12.96 15.64
C MET A 270 22.47 11.80 16.20
N GLU A 271 21.15 11.91 16.17
CA GLU A 271 20.29 10.78 16.49
C GLU A 271 20.43 9.67 15.45
N ALA A 272 20.61 10.00 14.16
CA ALA A 272 20.88 8.99 13.13
C ALA A 272 22.19 8.24 13.42
N ARG A 273 23.29 8.94 13.75
CA ARG A 273 24.54 8.27 14.16
C ARG A 273 24.36 7.41 15.42
N TRP A 274 23.63 7.91 16.41
CA TRP A 274 23.34 7.15 17.63
C TRP A 274 22.60 5.86 17.32
N LEU A 275 21.52 5.92 16.52
CA LEU A 275 20.75 4.75 16.12
C LEU A 275 21.58 3.78 15.25
N TYR A 276 22.40 4.29 14.34
CA TYR A 276 23.32 3.48 13.54
C TYR A 276 24.23 2.63 14.45
N ASP A 277 24.83 3.25 15.44
CA ASP A 277 25.73 2.57 16.38
C ASP A 277 24.98 1.58 17.28
N GLN A 278 23.89 2.01 17.91
CA GLN A 278 23.16 1.13 18.84
C GLN A 278 22.56 -0.10 18.15
N LEU A 279 22.03 0.06 16.94
CA LEU A 279 21.44 -1.04 16.19
C LEU A 279 22.47 -1.99 15.59
N THR A 280 23.73 -1.55 15.40
CA THR A 280 24.80 -2.41 14.87
C THR A 280 24.99 -3.66 15.75
N SER A 281 24.96 -3.52 17.08
CA SER A 281 25.03 -4.68 18.00
C SER A 281 23.80 -5.59 17.98
N ILE A 282 22.66 -5.10 17.47
CA ILE A 282 21.41 -5.85 17.34
C ILE A 282 21.37 -6.69 16.07
N THR A 283 22.15 -6.32 15.05
CA THR A 283 22.18 -7.01 13.75
C THR A 283 22.39 -8.52 13.83
N PRO A 284 23.32 -9.09 14.64
CA PRO A 284 23.55 -10.53 14.64
C PRO A 284 22.43 -11.28 15.36
N ILE A 285 21.82 -10.66 16.39
CA ILE A 285 20.66 -11.22 17.10
C ILE A 285 19.50 -11.40 16.12
N MET A 286 19.26 -10.40 15.27
CA MET A 286 18.21 -10.46 14.26
C MET A 286 18.48 -11.49 13.16
N VAL A 287 19.75 -11.70 12.75
CA VAL A 287 20.12 -12.79 11.84
C VAL A 287 19.71 -14.14 12.42
N ALA A 288 20.09 -14.42 13.67
CA ALA A 288 19.76 -15.70 14.32
C ALA A 288 18.24 -15.86 14.55
N LEU A 289 17.55 -14.81 14.98
CA LEU A 289 16.11 -14.83 15.21
C LEU A 289 15.30 -15.06 13.93
N SER A 290 15.74 -14.49 12.80
CA SER A 290 14.99 -14.50 11.53
C SER A 290 15.39 -15.62 10.57
N ALA A 291 16.41 -16.42 10.89
CA ALA A 291 17.01 -17.43 10.02
C ALA A 291 16.02 -18.20 9.12
N ALA A 292 16.16 -18.07 7.78
CA ALA A 292 15.18 -18.58 6.82
C ALA A 292 15.77 -19.23 5.56
N THR A 293 17.10 -19.32 5.42
CA THR A 293 17.74 -19.76 4.17
C THR A 293 18.72 -20.93 4.40
N PRO A 294 18.25 -22.17 4.60
CA PRO A 294 19.11 -23.32 4.90
C PRO A 294 19.51 -24.18 3.68
N ILE A 295 18.90 -23.96 2.51
CA ILE A 295 19.08 -24.78 1.30
C ILE A 295 19.61 -23.90 0.17
N PHE A 296 20.66 -24.36 -0.50
CA PHE A 296 21.26 -23.69 -1.65
C PHE A 296 21.50 -24.69 -2.76
N ARG A 297 21.10 -24.36 -3.99
CA ARG A 297 21.30 -25.18 -5.19
C ARG A 297 20.85 -26.64 -4.99
N SER A 298 19.71 -26.81 -4.31
CA SER A 298 19.14 -28.11 -3.92
C SER A 298 20.00 -28.94 -2.95
N TYR A 299 20.84 -28.31 -2.14
CA TYR A 299 21.55 -28.97 -1.05
C TYR A 299 21.27 -28.31 0.30
N LEU A 300 21.07 -29.12 1.34
CA LEU A 300 21.09 -28.64 2.71
C LEU A 300 22.50 -28.15 3.05
N SER A 301 22.60 -26.93 3.55
CA SER A 301 23.84 -26.34 4.06
C SER A 301 23.94 -26.44 5.58
N ASP A 302 25.11 -26.21 6.17
CA ASP A 302 25.30 -26.14 7.64
C ASP A 302 25.19 -24.69 8.19
N VAL A 303 24.52 -23.81 7.44
CA VAL A 303 24.18 -22.42 7.84
C VAL A 303 22.68 -22.17 7.62
N ASP A 304 22.10 -21.21 8.36
CA ASP A 304 20.65 -20.93 8.29
C ASP A 304 20.29 -19.54 7.72
N SER A 305 21.29 -18.77 7.27
CA SER A 305 21.10 -17.41 6.77
C SER A 305 21.78 -17.18 5.42
N ARG A 306 21.22 -16.27 4.63
CA ARG A 306 21.77 -15.79 3.37
C ARG A 306 23.05 -14.96 3.52
N TRP A 307 23.35 -14.42 4.71
CA TRP A 307 24.37 -13.39 4.90
C TRP A 307 25.75 -13.71 4.31
N PRO A 308 26.36 -14.89 4.57
CA PRO A 308 27.68 -15.20 3.99
C PRO A 308 27.61 -15.44 2.48
N ILE A 309 26.46 -15.89 1.95
CA ILE A 309 26.24 -16.12 0.53
C ILE A 309 26.21 -14.78 -0.22
N ILE A 310 25.39 -13.85 0.24
CA ILE A 310 25.29 -12.53 -0.39
C ILE A 310 26.60 -11.74 -0.25
N SER A 311 27.30 -11.86 0.88
CA SER A 311 28.63 -11.26 1.08
C SER A 311 29.64 -11.72 0.01
N ALA A 312 29.73 -13.03 -0.22
CA ALA A 312 30.64 -13.61 -1.20
C ALA A 312 30.19 -13.36 -2.66
N SER A 313 28.88 -13.23 -2.91
CA SER A 313 28.32 -13.05 -4.26
C SER A 313 28.68 -11.73 -4.93
N VAL A 314 29.11 -10.73 -4.16
CA VAL A 314 29.54 -9.41 -4.65
C VAL A 314 30.91 -9.01 -4.13
N ASP A 315 31.72 -9.99 -3.71
CA ASP A 315 33.10 -9.76 -3.33
C ASP A 315 33.94 -9.46 -4.57
N ASP A 316 34.23 -8.19 -4.80
CA ASP A 316 34.99 -7.72 -5.94
C ASP A 316 36.51 -7.66 -5.68
N ARG A 317 36.97 -8.10 -4.49
CA ARG A 317 38.38 -8.01 -4.10
C ARG A 317 39.30 -8.80 -5.01
N THR A 318 40.34 -8.14 -5.50
CA THR A 318 41.41 -8.79 -6.27
C THR A 318 42.19 -9.79 -5.40
N PRO A 319 43.01 -10.69 -6.00
CA PRO A 319 43.89 -11.56 -5.22
C PRO A 319 44.83 -10.79 -4.28
N PHE A 320 45.28 -9.59 -4.67
CA PHE A 320 46.07 -8.71 -3.82
C PHE A 320 45.27 -8.17 -2.64
N GLU A 321 44.05 -7.69 -2.88
CA GLU A 321 43.18 -7.19 -1.81
C GLU A 321 42.73 -8.30 -0.85
N ARG A 322 42.71 -9.56 -1.29
CA ARG A 322 42.49 -10.74 -0.42
C ARG A 322 43.77 -11.25 0.26
N GLY A 323 44.93 -10.68 -0.03
CA GLY A 323 46.20 -11.07 0.57
C GLY A 323 46.84 -12.33 0.00
N PHE A 324 46.39 -12.83 -1.17
CA PHE A 324 46.96 -14.00 -1.82
C PHE A 324 48.26 -13.71 -2.58
N VAL A 325 48.50 -12.45 -2.93
CA VAL A 325 49.75 -12.01 -3.59
C VAL A 325 50.31 -10.77 -2.89
N PRO A 326 51.64 -10.58 -2.86
CA PRO A 326 52.27 -9.51 -2.08
C PRO A 326 52.19 -8.12 -2.72
N SER A 327 51.88 -8.02 -4.01
CA SER A 327 51.84 -6.76 -4.77
C SER A 327 50.71 -6.75 -5.79
N ALA A 328 50.06 -5.60 -5.97
CA ALA A 328 49.07 -5.38 -7.03
C ALA A 328 49.75 -5.29 -8.41
N SER A 329 49.19 -5.97 -9.41
CA SER A 329 49.63 -5.90 -10.82
C SER A 329 48.65 -5.15 -11.73
N ASP A 330 47.52 -4.70 -11.18
CA ASP A 330 46.37 -4.19 -11.93
C ASP A 330 46.38 -2.66 -12.11
N GLY A 331 47.23 -1.95 -11.37
CA GLY A 331 47.38 -0.50 -11.43
C GLY A 331 46.31 0.31 -10.68
N TYR A 332 45.32 -0.34 -10.05
CA TYR A 332 44.24 0.34 -9.31
C TYR A 332 44.06 -0.15 -7.86
N SER A 333 44.44 -1.39 -7.53
CA SER A 333 44.36 -1.91 -6.16
C SER A 333 45.40 -1.23 -5.26
N LYS A 334 44.94 -0.54 -4.21
CA LYS A 334 45.80 0.21 -3.28
C LYS A 334 46.04 -0.50 -1.94
N PHE A 335 45.09 -1.30 -1.46
CA PHE A 335 45.10 -1.85 -0.11
C PHE A 335 45.28 -3.36 -0.12
N ASN A 336 46.31 -3.87 0.55
CA ASN A 336 46.53 -5.31 0.72
C ASN A 336 45.69 -5.83 1.89
N ALA A 337 45.17 -7.06 1.77
CA ALA A 337 44.45 -7.77 2.82
C ALA A 337 43.28 -6.97 3.41
N ILE A 338 42.42 -6.43 2.55
CA ILE A 338 41.12 -5.89 2.95
C ILE A 338 40.30 -7.06 3.53
N PRO A 339 39.93 -7.05 4.82
CA PRO A 339 39.44 -8.25 5.51
C PRO A 339 38.07 -8.70 5.03
N LYS A 340 37.21 -7.75 4.66
CA LYS A 340 35.79 -7.99 4.37
C LYS A 340 35.45 -7.72 2.90
N SER A 341 34.40 -8.36 2.42
CA SER A 341 33.73 -7.97 1.17
C SER A 341 33.15 -6.55 1.31
N ARG A 342 32.82 -5.90 0.19
CA ARG A 342 32.03 -4.65 0.21
C ARG A 342 30.59 -4.85 0.72
N TYR A 343 30.14 -6.10 0.78
CA TYR A 343 28.93 -6.52 1.50
C TYR A 343 29.37 -7.28 2.76
N ASP A 344 29.28 -6.67 3.94
CA ASP A 344 29.66 -7.31 5.21
C ASP A 344 29.20 -6.52 6.44
N SER A 345 29.60 -6.91 7.65
CA SER A 345 29.29 -6.19 8.89
C SER A 345 29.98 -4.82 8.96
N THR A 346 29.33 -3.85 9.60
CA THR A 346 29.85 -2.50 9.91
C THR A 346 31.28 -2.55 10.44
N ASP A 347 32.12 -1.63 9.96
CA ASP A 347 33.54 -1.56 10.29
C ASP A 347 33.88 -0.55 11.39
N CYS A 348 33.00 0.42 11.66
CA CYS A 348 33.21 1.38 12.74
C CYS A 348 31.89 2.03 13.19
N TYR A 349 31.84 2.37 14.46
CA TYR A 349 30.88 3.30 15.04
C TYR A 349 31.24 4.75 14.69
N ILE A 350 30.21 5.59 14.55
CA ILE A 350 30.32 6.95 14.02
C ILE A 350 29.78 8.03 14.96
N TYR A 351 29.11 7.65 16.05
CA TYR A 351 28.74 8.60 17.10
C TYR A 351 29.96 8.87 18.01
N PRO A 352 30.23 10.13 18.39
CA PRO A 352 31.46 10.47 19.12
C PRO A 352 31.69 9.68 20.42
N CYS A 353 30.62 9.38 21.19
CA CYS A 353 30.74 8.62 22.44
C CYS A 353 30.94 7.11 22.22
N SER A 354 30.78 6.62 21.00
CA SER A 354 30.92 5.20 20.67
C SER A 354 32.34 4.82 20.23
N VAL A 355 33.22 5.81 19.97
CA VAL A 355 34.52 5.56 19.34
C VAL A 355 35.43 4.63 20.16
N GLN A 356 35.24 4.58 21.48
CA GLN A 356 35.97 3.68 22.36
C GLN A 356 35.71 2.18 22.07
N TYR A 357 34.64 1.85 21.35
CA TYR A 357 34.32 0.49 20.91
C TYR A 357 34.84 0.15 19.50
N ASN A 358 35.51 1.10 18.83
CA ASN A 358 36.19 0.84 17.56
C ASN A 358 37.56 0.24 17.82
N ASP A 359 37.61 -1.08 17.96
CA ASP A 359 38.79 -1.86 18.36
C ASP A 359 39.52 -2.53 17.18
N ILE A 360 39.06 -2.30 15.95
CA ILE A 360 39.69 -2.80 14.73
C ILE A 360 40.39 -1.67 13.96
N GLN A 361 41.46 -2.01 13.24
CA GLN A 361 42.14 -1.06 12.37
C GLN A 361 41.29 -0.78 11.11
N LEU A 362 40.84 0.46 10.95
CA LEU A 362 40.09 0.90 9.79
C LEU A 362 41.04 1.32 8.65
N GLN A 363 40.89 0.71 7.47
CA GLN A 363 41.64 1.10 6.27
C GLN A 363 40.92 2.23 5.52
N TYR A 364 41.62 3.28 5.12
CA TYR A 364 41.06 4.36 4.30
C TYR A 364 42.17 5.10 3.52
N ASP A 365 41.80 5.82 2.46
CA ASP A 365 42.75 6.68 1.70
C ASP A 365 42.96 8.00 2.46
N GLU A 366 44.20 8.25 2.90
CA GLU A 366 44.56 9.42 3.70
C GLU A 366 44.26 10.75 2.96
N GLN A 367 44.40 10.80 1.63
CA GLN A 367 44.11 12.02 0.88
C GLN A 367 42.62 12.34 0.88
N LEU A 368 41.77 11.32 0.73
CA LEU A 368 40.31 11.50 0.78
C LEU A 368 39.84 11.85 2.20
N TYR A 369 40.45 11.24 3.23
CA TYR A 369 40.20 11.61 4.62
C TYR A 369 40.58 13.07 4.90
N GLN A 370 41.77 13.51 4.54
CA GLN A 370 42.20 14.91 4.74
C GLN A 370 41.30 15.89 3.97
N ARG A 371 40.80 15.49 2.80
CA ARG A 371 39.83 16.30 2.04
C ARG A 371 38.50 16.47 2.79
N LEU A 372 37.98 15.41 3.43
CA LEU A 372 36.78 15.48 4.29
C LEU A 372 37.00 16.39 5.50
N ILE A 373 38.15 16.28 6.16
CA ILE A 373 38.52 17.13 7.30
C ILE A 373 38.65 18.60 6.89
N ALA A 374 39.34 18.89 5.78
CA ALA A 374 39.41 20.25 5.22
C ALA A 374 38.02 20.79 4.83
N GLY A 375 37.13 19.88 4.40
CA GLY A 375 35.71 20.13 4.19
C GLY A 375 34.89 20.29 5.47
N SER A 376 35.50 20.33 6.67
CA SER A 376 34.81 20.48 7.96
C SER A 376 33.78 19.38 8.29
N VAL A 377 34.01 18.16 7.80
CA VAL A 377 33.38 16.93 8.30
C VAL A 377 34.16 16.50 9.55
N ASP A 378 33.47 16.10 10.63
CA ASP A 378 34.16 15.66 11.84
C ASP A 378 34.89 14.32 11.64
N GLU A 379 35.89 14.05 12.47
CA GLU A 379 36.80 12.92 12.34
C GLU A 379 36.10 11.55 12.23
N HIS A 380 35.05 11.32 13.04
CA HIS A 380 34.41 10.00 13.09
C HIS A 380 33.62 9.71 11.82
N LEU A 381 32.84 10.68 11.34
CA LEU A 381 32.14 10.54 10.07
C LEU A 381 33.13 10.55 8.89
N ALA A 382 34.17 11.40 8.93
CA ALA A 382 35.18 11.45 7.89
C ALA A 382 35.89 10.10 7.70
N ARG A 383 36.26 9.41 8.79
CA ARG A 383 36.85 8.06 8.73
C ARG A 383 35.89 7.04 8.11
N HIS A 384 34.61 7.06 8.49
CA HIS A 384 33.60 6.17 7.92
C HIS A 384 33.43 6.37 6.42
N ILE A 385 33.28 7.62 5.96
CA ILE A 385 33.15 7.92 4.53
C ILE A 385 34.43 7.55 3.78
N ALA A 386 35.61 7.91 4.30
CA ALA A 386 36.89 7.57 3.66
C ALA A 386 37.11 6.05 3.57
N HIS A 387 36.65 5.28 4.57
CA HIS A 387 36.70 3.83 4.53
C HIS A 387 35.83 3.25 3.41
N MET A 388 34.59 3.74 3.22
CA MET A 388 33.76 3.27 2.10
C MET A 388 34.40 3.50 0.73
N PHE A 389 35.22 4.56 0.61
CA PHE A 389 35.93 4.93 -0.61
C PHE A 389 37.24 4.15 -0.84
N ILE A 390 37.58 3.18 0.01
CA ILE A 390 38.56 2.16 -0.40
C ILE A 390 38.03 1.32 -1.56
N ARG A 391 36.70 1.18 -1.66
CA ARG A 391 36.02 0.47 -2.75
C ARG A 391 35.97 1.32 -4.01
N ASP A 392 36.00 0.66 -5.16
CA ASP A 392 35.83 1.32 -6.45
C ASP A 392 34.34 1.37 -6.85
N PRO A 393 33.93 2.38 -7.63
CA PRO A 393 32.61 2.41 -8.25
C PRO A 393 32.48 1.27 -9.26
N LEU A 394 31.36 0.55 -9.22
CA LEU A 394 31.09 -0.57 -10.14
C LEU A 394 30.01 -0.25 -11.17
N GLN A 395 29.25 0.83 -10.95
CA GLN A 395 28.20 1.28 -11.84
C GLN A 395 28.39 2.78 -12.13
N VAL A 396 28.79 3.09 -13.36
CA VAL A 396 29.00 4.46 -13.83
C VAL A 396 28.43 4.54 -15.23
N PHE A 397 27.70 5.61 -15.54
CA PHE A 397 27.20 5.88 -16.89
C PHE A 397 28.10 6.89 -17.60
N GLU A 398 28.35 6.67 -18.89
CA GLU A 398 29.24 7.52 -19.70
C GLU A 398 28.81 8.99 -19.69
N GLU A 399 27.50 9.24 -19.79
CA GLU A 399 26.90 10.57 -19.81
C GLU A 399 26.96 11.28 -18.45
N ARG A 400 27.32 10.54 -17.39
CA ARG A 400 27.30 10.99 -16.00
C ARG A 400 28.69 11.05 -15.40
N ILE A 401 29.76 10.97 -16.19
CA ILE A 401 31.12 11.11 -15.64
C ILE A 401 31.34 12.52 -15.09
N VAL A 402 31.05 13.57 -15.89
CA VAL A 402 31.22 14.96 -15.46
C VAL A 402 29.91 15.47 -14.86
N GLN A 403 29.96 15.92 -13.62
CA GLN A 403 28.79 16.38 -12.88
C GLN A 403 29.07 17.68 -12.13
N ASP A 404 28.02 18.39 -11.73
CA ASP A 404 28.12 19.53 -10.82
C ASP A 404 28.04 19.02 -9.37
N ASP A 405 29.17 19.06 -8.66
CA ASP A 405 29.26 18.52 -7.29
C ASP A 405 28.41 19.29 -6.28
N GLN A 406 27.97 20.51 -6.61
CA GLN A 406 27.07 21.28 -5.77
C GLN A 406 25.60 20.89 -5.98
N LYS A 407 25.27 20.07 -6.97
CA LYS A 407 23.87 19.69 -7.27
C LYS A 407 23.66 18.19 -7.27
N SER A 408 24.64 17.43 -7.71
CA SER A 408 24.56 15.98 -7.79
C SER A 408 25.21 15.30 -6.59
N THR A 409 24.80 14.06 -6.35
CA THR A 409 25.39 13.16 -5.35
C THR A 409 25.73 11.79 -5.94
N GLU A 410 25.66 11.63 -7.26
CA GLU A 410 25.73 10.32 -7.91
C GLU A 410 27.11 9.65 -7.78
N HIS A 411 28.22 10.39 -7.80
CA HIS A 411 29.56 9.82 -7.57
C HIS A 411 29.74 9.36 -6.12
N PHE A 412 29.09 10.05 -5.17
CA PHE A 412 28.99 9.57 -3.80
C PHE A 412 28.09 8.32 -3.71
N GLU A 413 26.88 8.40 -4.27
CA GLU A 413 25.87 7.34 -4.21
C GLU A 413 26.28 6.06 -4.94
N THR A 414 27.07 6.11 -6.01
CA THR A 414 27.55 4.89 -6.66
C THR A 414 28.46 4.07 -5.73
N ILE A 415 29.25 4.72 -4.86
CA ILE A 415 30.08 4.03 -3.86
C ILE A 415 29.24 3.68 -2.61
N GLN A 416 28.45 4.62 -2.09
CA GLN A 416 27.59 4.42 -0.92
C GLN A 416 26.56 3.30 -1.13
N SER A 417 25.82 3.33 -2.25
CA SER A 417 24.78 2.35 -2.56
C SER A 417 25.33 0.95 -2.82
N SER A 418 26.63 0.84 -3.14
CA SER A 418 27.34 -0.42 -3.38
C SER A 418 28.30 -0.83 -2.26
N ASN A 419 28.31 -0.11 -1.14
CA ASN A 419 28.78 -0.63 0.13
C ASN A 419 27.54 -1.13 0.90
N TRP A 420 27.41 -2.44 1.02
CA TRP A 420 26.22 -3.09 1.55
C TRP A 420 26.49 -3.64 2.94
N MET A 421 26.52 -2.74 3.92
CA MET A 421 26.73 -3.12 5.31
C MET A 421 25.43 -3.65 5.96
N ASN A 422 25.54 -4.27 7.14
CA ASN A 422 24.39 -4.65 7.99
C ASN A 422 23.61 -3.42 8.49
N MET A 423 24.30 -2.31 8.77
CA MET A 423 23.71 -1.00 8.99
C MET A 423 24.15 -0.02 7.91
N ARG A 424 23.24 0.82 7.42
CA ARG A 424 23.59 1.91 6.49
C ARG A 424 23.18 3.26 7.07
N PHE A 425 24.12 4.19 7.12
CA PHE A 425 23.88 5.61 7.44
C PHE A 425 23.57 6.36 6.14
N LYS A 426 22.40 6.99 6.04
CA LYS A 426 21.88 7.57 4.79
C LYS A 426 21.71 9.08 4.94
N PRO A 427 22.50 9.89 4.23
CA PRO A 427 22.23 11.31 4.10
C PRO A 427 20.85 11.60 3.48
N PRO A 428 20.28 12.78 3.74
CA PRO A 428 19.14 13.29 3.00
C PRO A 428 19.42 13.33 1.49
N PRO A 429 18.47 12.95 0.63
CA PRO A 429 18.62 13.13 -0.81
C PRO A 429 18.56 14.62 -1.18
N PRO A 430 19.27 15.07 -2.22
CA PRO A 430 19.32 16.49 -2.60
C PRO A 430 18.00 17.03 -3.17
N ASP A 431 17.11 16.16 -3.64
CA ASP A 431 15.92 16.45 -4.43
C ASP A 431 14.58 16.31 -3.66
N ASP A 432 14.59 15.75 -2.45
CA ASP A 432 13.38 15.67 -1.59
C ASP A 432 13.63 16.30 -0.20
N PRO A 433 13.12 17.54 0.04
CA PRO A 433 13.30 18.22 1.32
C PRO A 433 12.52 17.59 2.49
N ASN A 434 11.64 16.62 2.24
CA ASN A 434 10.89 15.93 3.30
C ASN A 434 11.64 14.74 3.89
N ILE A 435 12.67 14.25 3.21
CA ILE A 435 13.49 13.13 3.65
C ILE A 435 14.72 13.69 4.36
N GLY A 436 14.91 13.31 5.62
CA GLY A 436 16.08 13.71 6.40
C GLY A 436 17.09 12.60 6.59
N TRP A 437 17.86 12.71 7.68
CA TRP A 437 18.90 11.73 8.04
C TRP A 437 18.25 10.40 8.41
N ARG A 438 18.72 9.32 7.79
CA ARG A 438 18.14 8.00 7.98
C ARG A 438 19.19 6.96 8.34
N VAL A 439 18.72 5.91 9.01
CA VAL A 439 19.48 4.67 9.18
C VAL A 439 18.67 3.51 8.65
N GLU A 440 19.34 2.54 8.06
CA GLU A 440 18.70 1.37 7.45
C GLU A 440 19.29 0.10 8.05
N PHE A 441 18.40 -0.74 8.59
CA PHE A 441 18.70 -2.04 9.20
C PHE A 441 18.43 -3.13 8.17
N ARG A 442 19.48 -3.84 7.76
CA ARG A 442 19.48 -4.66 6.53
C ARG A 442 19.59 -6.19 6.70
N PRO A 443 20.01 -6.78 7.83
CA PRO A 443 20.38 -8.19 7.88
C PRO A 443 19.18 -9.15 8.03
N THR A 444 17.99 -8.65 8.40
CA THR A 444 16.82 -9.51 8.67
C THR A 444 16.46 -10.36 7.45
N GLU A 445 16.34 -11.68 7.65
CA GLU A 445 15.82 -12.57 6.63
C GLU A 445 14.33 -12.29 6.43
N VAL A 446 13.86 -12.37 5.19
CA VAL A 446 12.42 -12.27 4.93
C VAL A 446 11.71 -13.52 5.48
N GLN A 447 10.49 -13.34 5.98
CA GLN A 447 9.70 -14.42 6.57
C GLN A 447 8.55 -14.83 5.65
N LEU A 448 8.03 -16.05 5.84
CA LEU A 448 7.01 -16.62 4.98
C LEU A 448 5.67 -15.90 5.06
N THR A 449 5.28 -15.37 6.22
CA THR A 449 3.98 -14.72 6.42
C THR A 449 4.11 -13.22 6.69
N HIS A 450 3.08 -12.46 6.33
CA HIS A 450 3.01 -11.01 6.63
C HIS A 450 3.04 -10.72 8.13
N PHE A 451 2.43 -11.59 8.96
CA PHE A 451 2.45 -11.47 10.42
C PHE A 451 3.89 -11.53 10.96
N GLU A 452 4.68 -12.50 10.53
CA GLU A 452 6.07 -12.64 10.98
C GLU A 452 6.91 -11.44 10.55
N ASN A 453 6.81 -11.00 9.29
CA ASN A 453 7.53 -9.82 8.79
C ASN A 453 7.13 -8.55 9.57
N ALA A 454 5.83 -8.33 9.79
CA ALA A 454 5.34 -7.21 10.58
C ALA A 454 5.83 -7.25 12.04
N ALA A 455 5.90 -8.44 12.64
CA ALA A 455 6.40 -8.61 14.00
C ALA A 455 7.87 -8.17 14.13
N TYR A 456 8.74 -8.53 13.19
CA TYR A 456 10.14 -8.08 13.17
C TYR A 456 10.27 -6.57 12.91
N CYS A 457 9.49 -6.00 11.98
CA CYS A 457 9.47 -4.56 11.74
C CYS A 457 9.06 -3.80 13.00
N CYS A 458 7.93 -4.17 13.59
CA CYS A 458 7.40 -3.55 14.81
C CYS A 458 8.37 -3.70 15.99
N PHE A 459 8.99 -4.87 16.17
CA PHE A 459 10.01 -5.07 17.21
C PHE A 459 11.15 -4.05 17.07
N LEU A 460 11.71 -3.89 15.87
CA LEU A 460 12.83 -2.97 15.65
C LEU A 460 12.44 -1.50 15.78
N VAL A 461 11.26 -1.09 15.29
CA VAL A 461 10.76 0.28 15.48
C VAL A 461 10.52 0.57 16.97
N LEU A 462 9.96 -0.38 17.71
CA LEU A 462 9.78 -0.19 19.14
C LEU A 462 11.12 -0.12 19.87
N LEU A 463 12.11 -0.90 19.43
CA LEU A 463 13.48 -0.86 19.96
C LEU A 463 14.12 0.51 19.76
N THR A 464 14.03 1.11 18.57
CA THR A 464 14.60 2.45 18.33
C THR A 464 13.96 3.49 19.24
N ARG A 465 12.63 3.45 19.40
CA ARG A 465 11.89 4.35 20.29
C ARG A 465 12.34 4.21 21.74
N MET A 466 12.52 2.97 22.20
CA MET A 466 13.01 2.69 23.55
C MET A 466 14.45 3.17 23.74
N ILE A 467 15.35 2.91 22.78
CA ILE A 467 16.75 3.35 22.81
C ILE A 467 16.83 4.87 22.94
N VAL A 468 16.08 5.61 22.12
CA VAL A 468 16.10 7.08 22.11
C VAL A 468 15.47 7.63 23.39
N SER A 469 14.30 7.13 23.79
CA SER A 469 13.55 7.65 24.95
C SER A 469 14.29 7.42 26.27
N ASN A 470 14.94 6.25 26.42
CA ASN A 470 15.60 5.86 27.65
C ASN A 470 17.12 6.04 27.62
N ARG A 471 17.68 6.53 26.50
CA ARG A 471 19.14 6.69 26.27
C ARG A 471 19.95 5.43 26.59
N LEU A 472 19.46 4.28 26.15
CA LEU A 472 20.08 2.98 26.39
C LEU A 472 21.27 2.76 25.47
N THR A 473 22.31 2.11 25.98
CA THR A 473 23.43 1.64 25.16
C THR A 473 23.54 0.12 25.10
N PHE A 474 23.73 -0.41 23.89
CA PHE A 474 23.97 -1.81 23.58
C PHE A 474 25.32 -2.02 22.88
N LEU A 475 26.21 -1.02 22.93
CA LEU A 475 27.50 -1.08 22.26
C LEU A 475 28.39 -2.18 22.84
N ILE A 476 29.07 -2.87 21.94
CA ILE A 476 30.14 -3.83 22.23
C ILE A 476 31.26 -3.54 21.21
N PRO A 477 32.51 -3.98 21.44
CA PRO A 477 33.58 -3.80 20.45
C PRO A 477 33.20 -4.33 19.05
N ILE A 478 33.59 -3.63 17.99
CA ILE A 478 33.28 -3.98 16.59
C ILE A 478 33.80 -5.37 16.21
N SER A 479 34.96 -5.78 16.76
CA SER A 479 35.47 -7.14 16.58
C SER A 479 34.46 -8.21 17.04
N LEU A 480 33.80 -7.99 18.18
CA LEU A 480 32.78 -8.89 18.74
C LEU A 480 31.47 -8.84 17.95
N VAL A 481 31.08 -7.68 17.38
CA VAL A 481 29.95 -7.62 16.44
C VAL A 481 30.23 -8.48 15.21
N THR A 482 31.45 -8.40 14.67
CA THR A 482 31.87 -9.19 13.51
C THR A 482 31.87 -10.69 13.83
N GLU A 483 32.39 -11.08 14.99
CA GLU A 483 32.32 -12.47 15.44
C GLU A 483 30.87 -12.94 15.65
N ASN A 484 30.03 -12.10 16.25
CA ASN A 484 28.62 -12.41 16.44
C ASN A 484 27.90 -12.66 15.10
N MET A 485 28.20 -11.91 14.04
CA MET A 485 27.64 -12.17 12.71
C MET A 485 28.03 -13.56 12.20
N GLN A 486 29.27 -14.00 12.44
CA GLN A 486 29.72 -15.35 12.07
C GLN A 486 29.06 -16.46 12.92
N ARG A 487 28.79 -16.19 14.21
CA ARG A 487 28.07 -17.13 15.08
C ARG A 487 26.58 -17.22 14.70
N ALA A 488 25.96 -16.08 14.38
CA ALA A 488 24.52 -15.97 14.13
C ALA A 488 24.03 -16.70 12.87
N VAL A 489 24.91 -16.91 11.89
CA VAL A 489 24.56 -17.61 10.63
C VAL A 489 24.61 -19.13 10.74
N ARG A 490 25.22 -19.67 11.80
CA ARG A 490 25.39 -21.12 12.00
C ARG A 490 24.03 -21.80 12.10
N ARG A 491 23.96 -23.08 11.68
CA ARG A 491 22.75 -23.88 11.84
C ARG A 491 22.29 -23.91 13.31
N ASP A 492 20.99 -23.73 13.50
CA ASP A 492 20.32 -23.70 14.80
C ASP A 492 20.90 -22.62 15.75
N ALA A 493 21.50 -21.54 15.23
CA ALA A 493 22.20 -20.54 16.03
C ALA A 493 21.34 -19.93 17.15
N ILE A 494 20.05 -19.73 16.87
CA ILE A 494 19.06 -19.24 17.84
C ILE A 494 19.04 -20.03 19.15
N SER A 495 19.34 -21.33 19.10
CA SER A 495 19.26 -22.24 20.26
C SER A 495 20.60 -22.81 20.70
N THR A 496 21.63 -22.77 19.84
CA THR A 496 22.92 -23.43 20.09
C THR A 496 24.07 -22.45 20.31
N GLN A 497 23.95 -21.21 19.85
CA GLN A 497 25.01 -20.22 19.96
C GLN A 497 24.71 -19.23 21.09
N LYS A 498 25.79 -18.73 21.67
CA LYS A 498 25.78 -17.53 22.50
C LYS A 498 26.48 -16.41 21.76
N LEU A 499 25.94 -15.21 21.88
CA LEU A 499 26.48 -13.99 21.27
C LEU A 499 27.05 -13.09 22.35
N TYR A 500 28.11 -12.37 22.02
CA TYR A 500 28.62 -11.30 22.88
C TYR A 500 27.58 -10.19 23.00
N PHE A 501 27.18 -9.90 24.22
CA PHE A 501 26.21 -8.86 24.53
C PHE A 501 26.49 -8.25 25.91
N ARG A 502 25.94 -7.07 26.20
CA ARG A 502 26.16 -6.40 27.48
C ARG A 502 25.51 -7.19 28.62
N LYS A 503 26.22 -7.36 29.74
CA LYS A 503 25.72 -8.02 30.96
C LYS A 503 24.66 -7.20 31.68
N THR A 504 24.87 -5.89 31.76
CA THR A 504 24.01 -4.95 32.50
C THR A 504 23.57 -3.81 31.59
N LEU A 505 22.41 -3.22 31.94
CA LEU A 505 21.96 -2.01 31.28
C LEU A 505 22.88 -0.85 31.64
N ALA A 506 23.30 -0.11 30.63
CA ALA A 506 24.03 1.13 30.79
C ALA A 506 23.22 2.30 30.22
N TYR A 507 23.29 3.42 30.93
CA TYR A 507 22.68 4.69 30.57
C TYR A 507 23.79 5.71 30.35
N LEU A 508 23.72 6.50 29.27
CA LEU A 508 24.60 7.66 29.14
C LEU A 508 24.07 8.80 30.04
N HIS A 509 24.67 8.96 31.22
CA HIS A 509 24.46 10.12 32.09
C HIS A 509 25.61 11.12 31.94
N THR A 510 25.30 12.40 31.72
CA THR A 510 26.17 13.47 32.24
C THR A 510 26.01 13.54 33.76
N PRO A 511 27.06 13.87 34.54
CA PRO A 511 26.96 14.03 35.99
C PRO A 511 25.87 15.01 36.46
N GLU A 512 25.29 15.81 35.55
CA GLU A 512 24.31 16.87 35.85
C GLU A 512 23.01 16.79 35.02
N GLY A 513 22.75 15.70 34.28
CA GLY A 513 21.48 15.53 33.54
C GLY A 513 21.26 16.51 32.38
N LYS A 514 22.28 17.25 31.93
CA LYS A 514 22.23 18.08 30.72
C LYS A 514 22.49 17.24 29.46
N PRO A 515 21.92 17.58 28.28
CA PRO A 515 22.36 17.01 27.01
C PRO A 515 23.88 17.13 26.89
N CYS A 516 24.57 16.15 26.28
CA CYS A 516 25.99 16.30 25.96
C CYS A 516 26.15 17.64 25.23
N PRO A 517 26.79 18.66 25.84
CA PRO A 517 27.09 19.86 25.11
C PRO A 517 28.15 19.45 24.08
N GLU A 518 27.87 19.77 22.81
CA GLU A 518 28.79 19.78 21.68
C GLU A 518 30.18 19.20 21.98
N GLY A 519 30.34 17.89 21.73
CA GLY A 519 31.67 17.31 21.51
C GLY A 519 32.55 17.03 22.73
N ARG A 520 32.03 16.95 23.96
CA ARG A 520 32.75 16.26 25.05
C ARG A 520 31.93 15.13 25.70
N PRO A 521 32.54 13.95 25.91
CA PRO A 521 31.86 12.86 26.57
C PRO A 521 31.45 13.28 27.99
N PRO A 522 30.29 12.81 28.49
CA PRO A 522 30.12 12.61 29.91
C PRO A 522 31.32 11.83 30.42
N ALA A 523 31.91 12.25 31.55
CA ALA A 523 32.82 11.36 32.26
C ALA A 523 32.03 10.11 32.65
N GLU A 524 32.18 9.01 31.92
CA GLU A 524 32.13 7.72 32.60
C GLU A 524 33.19 7.82 33.72
N PRO A 525 32.89 7.40 34.97
CA PRO A 525 33.97 7.05 35.88
C PRO A 525 34.89 6.09 35.11
N GLU A 526 36.21 6.25 35.27
CA GLU A 526 37.24 5.59 34.46
C GLU A 526 36.81 4.19 33.98
N PRO A 527 36.99 3.88 32.69
CA PRO A 527 36.50 2.64 32.11
C PRO A 527 37.01 1.46 32.93
N GLU A 528 36.09 0.72 33.56
CA GLU A 528 36.43 -0.64 33.95
C GLU A 528 36.92 -1.37 32.68
N PRO A 529 38.07 -2.05 32.73
CA PRO A 529 38.68 -2.63 31.54
C PRO A 529 37.67 -3.51 30.81
N TYR A 530 37.55 -3.25 29.50
CA TYR A 530 36.65 -3.76 28.44
C TYR A 530 36.09 -5.20 28.56
N GLY A 531 36.63 -6.07 29.41
CA GLY A 531 36.18 -7.44 29.64
C GLY A 531 35.09 -7.63 30.71
N ASN A 532 34.83 -6.65 31.59
CA ASN A 532 33.92 -6.89 32.72
C ASN A 532 32.43 -6.79 32.37
N ASN A 533 32.03 -6.00 31.36
CA ASN A 533 30.62 -5.68 31.05
C ASN A 533 30.03 -6.38 29.82
N VAL A 534 30.79 -7.22 29.11
CA VAL A 534 30.31 -8.04 27.99
C VAL A 534 30.34 -9.52 28.40
N ALA A 535 29.31 -10.27 28.06
CA ALA A 535 29.23 -11.72 28.25
C ALA A 535 28.73 -12.41 26.99
N GLU A 536 28.99 -13.71 26.91
CA GLU A 536 28.30 -14.58 25.97
C GLU A 536 26.91 -14.93 26.52
N ILE A 537 25.87 -14.41 25.87
CA ILE A 537 24.47 -14.54 26.27
C ILE A 537 23.70 -15.24 25.14
N SER A 538 22.81 -16.17 25.46
CA SER A 538 21.96 -16.82 24.45
C SER A 538 20.92 -15.84 23.86
N ILE A 539 20.38 -16.15 22.68
CA ILE A 539 19.34 -15.32 22.07
C ILE A 539 18.09 -15.23 22.95
N ASP A 540 17.70 -16.33 23.60
CA ASP A 540 16.59 -16.36 24.56
C ASP A 540 16.83 -15.36 25.70
N GLU A 541 17.99 -15.40 26.34
CA GLU A 541 18.33 -14.51 27.45
C GLU A 541 18.46 -13.04 27.00
N ILE A 542 18.95 -12.75 25.78
CA ILE A 542 18.98 -11.38 25.24
C ILE A 542 17.55 -10.86 25.03
N VAL A 543 16.65 -11.68 24.50
CA VAL A 543 15.27 -11.26 24.18
C VAL A 543 14.39 -11.23 25.42
N ASN A 544 14.43 -12.28 26.24
CA ASN A 544 13.53 -12.53 27.36
C ASN A 544 14.11 -12.17 28.72
N GLY A 545 15.43 -11.95 28.80
CA GLY A 545 16.13 -11.62 30.03
C GLY A 545 16.71 -12.83 30.76
N ASN A 546 17.56 -12.56 31.73
CA ASN A 546 18.10 -13.50 32.70
C ASN A 546 18.24 -12.79 34.07
N THR A 547 19.09 -13.29 34.96
CA THR A 547 19.30 -12.68 36.28
C THR A 547 19.96 -11.31 36.22
N ASP A 548 20.81 -11.06 35.22
CA ASP A 548 21.71 -9.90 35.17
C ASP A 548 21.24 -8.87 34.12
N PHE A 549 20.73 -9.36 32.99
CA PHE A 549 20.19 -8.56 31.90
C PHE A 549 18.66 -8.68 31.86
N PRO A 550 17.90 -7.58 31.92
CA PRO A 550 16.44 -7.65 31.96
C PRO A 550 15.75 -8.22 30.72
N GLY A 551 16.41 -8.23 29.56
CA GLY A 551 15.84 -8.67 28.28
C GLY A 551 15.27 -7.53 27.46
N LEU A 552 15.42 -7.61 26.12
CA LEU A 552 14.92 -6.59 25.20
C LEU A 552 13.39 -6.46 25.25
N VAL A 553 12.65 -7.57 25.24
CA VAL A 553 11.18 -7.53 25.27
C VAL A 553 10.65 -7.02 26.61
N PRO A 554 11.13 -7.48 27.78
CA PRO A 554 10.74 -6.89 29.05
C PRO A 554 10.96 -5.37 29.12
N LEU A 555 12.07 -4.86 28.59
CA LEU A 555 12.33 -3.41 28.53
C LEU A 555 11.35 -2.67 27.61
N MET A 556 11.00 -3.27 26.47
CA MET A 556 9.97 -2.72 25.58
C MET A 556 8.60 -2.69 26.24
N LEU A 557 8.23 -3.75 26.97
CA LEU A 557 6.98 -3.82 27.72
C LEU A 557 6.91 -2.76 28.82
N GLN A 558 8.04 -2.49 29.50
CA GLN A 558 8.17 -1.42 30.48
C GLN A 558 8.00 -0.04 29.83
N PHE A 559 8.67 0.20 28.70
CA PHE A 559 8.53 1.44 27.94
C PHE A 559 7.05 1.69 27.54
N LEU A 560 6.36 0.64 27.06
CA LEU A 560 4.95 0.72 26.68
C LEU A 560 4.00 1.00 27.86
N ASN A 561 4.38 0.71 29.11
CA ASN A 561 3.58 1.07 30.28
C ASN A 561 3.64 2.56 30.59
N SER A 562 4.70 3.25 30.16
CA SER A 562 4.85 4.70 30.28
C SER A 562 4.40 5.48 29.05
N ALA A 563 4.20 4.81 27.92
CA ALA A 563 3.78 5.42 26.67
C ALA A 563 2.24 5.51 26.56
N ASP A 564 1.74 6.58 25.95
CA ASP A 564 0.31 6.70 25.63
C ASP A 564 -0.05 5.79 24.44
N VAL A 565 -0.56 4.59 24.75
CA VAL A 565 -0.93 3.56 23.77
C VAL A 565 -2.35 3.08 24.04
N ASN A 566 -3.21 3.16 23.03
CA ASN A 566 -4.56 2.60 23.16
C ASN A 566 -4.54 1.06 23.28
N ALA A 567 -5.56 0.50 23.94
CA ALA A 567 -5.64 -0.93 24.25
C ALA A 567 -5.54 -1.83 23.01
N TYR A 568 -6.14 -1.43 21.89
CA TYR A 568 -6.09 -2.19 20.65
C TYR A 568 -4.66 -2.32 20.12
N THR A 569 -3.94 -1.19 20.05
CA THR A 569 -2.55 -1.13 19.60
C THR A 569 -1.64 -1.89 20.56
N ARG A 570 -1.87 -1.74 21.87
CA ARG A 570 -1.14 -2.49 22.91
C ARG A 570 -1.30 -4.00 22.72
N CYS A 571 -2.50 -4.47 22.37
CA CYS A 571 -2.76 -5.89 22.07
C CYS A 571 -1.96 -6.37 20.85
N THR A 572 -1.98 -5.62 19.74
CA THR A 572 -1.18 -5.92 18.54
C THR A 572 0.31 -6.03 18.86
N ILE A 573 0.85 -5.03 19.54
CA ILE A 573 2.27 -5.00 19.89
C ILE A 573 2.61 -6.19 20.81
N ASN A 574 1.75 -6.51 21.79
CA ASN A 574 1.97 -7.65 22.66
C ASN A 574 1.96 -9.00 21.91
N GLN A 575 1.13 -9.16 20.89
CA GLN A 575 1.14 -10.37 20.05
C GLN A 575 2.48 -10.51 19.32
N TYR A 576 2.96 -9.44 18.68
CA TYR A 576 4.25 -9.45 18.00
C TYR A 576 5.41 -9.70 18.97
N LEU A 577 5.42 -9.02 20.11
CA LEU A 577 6.47 -9.23 21.12
C LEU A 577 6.43 -10.67 21.64
N SER A 578 5.26 -11.20 21.98
CA SER A 578 5.12 -12.59 22.45
C SER A 578 5.58 -13.60 21.40
N PHE A 579 5.32 -13.34 20.11
CA PHE A 579 5.86 -14.15 19.02
C PHE A 579 7.39 -14.16 19.01
N ILE A 580 8.05 -13.00 19.11
CA ILE A 580 9.51 -12.90 19.19
C ILE A 580 10.05 -13.62 20.44
N GLN A 581 9.38 -13.49 21.59
CA GLN A 581 9.76 -14.20 22.83
C GLN A 581 9.71 -15.72 22.67
N LYS A 582 8.60 -16.26 22.12
CA LYS A 582 8.43 -17.70 21.90
C LYS A 582 9.45 -18.23 20.90
N ARG A 583 9.77 -17.46 19.85
CA ARG A 583 10.79 -17.85 18.86
C ARG A 583 12.18 -17.86 19.47
N ALA A 584 12.55 -16.84 20.24
CA ALA A 584 13.84 -16.78 20.94
C ALA A 584 14.03 -17.97 21.90
N ARG A 585 12.97 -18.39 22.60
CA ARG A 585 12.99 -19.55 23.49
C ARG A 585 13.00 -20.90 22.77
N GLY A 586 12.75 -20.91 21.46
CA GLY A 586 12.66 -22.12 20.65
C GLY A 586 11.34 -22.89 20.80
N GLU A 587 10.31 -22.29 21.40
CA GLU A 587 8.94 -22.87 21.47
C GLU A 587 8.32 -22.96 20.07
N ILE A 588 8.61 -21.98 19.22
CA ILE A 588 8.29 -21.97 17.79
C ILE A 588 9.58 -21.92 16.97
N TRP A 589 9.53 -22.47 15.76
CA TRP A 589 10.69 -22.67 14.91
C TRP A 589 10.98 -21.43 14.06
N THR A 590 12.26 -21.26 13.72
CA THR A 590 12.66 -20.42 12.59
C THR A 590 12.24 -21.10 11.28
N THR A 591 12.06 -20.32 10.22
CA THR A 591 11.74 -20.85 8.88
C THR A 591 12.82 -21.82 8.41
N ALA A 592 14.11 -21.54 8.69
CA ALA A 592 15.20 -22.44 8.35
C ALA A 592 15.07 -23.81 9.04
N LYS A 593 14.80 -23.83 10.35
CA LYS A 593 14.59 -25.06 11.10
C LYS A 593 13.38 -25.84 10.58
N TRP A 594 12.29 -25.14 10.24
CA TRP A 594 11.11 -25.75 9.65
C TRP A 594 11.40 -26.42 8.30
N MET A 595 12.10 -25.74 7.40
CA MET A 595 12.50 -26.30 6.09
C MET A 595 13.39 -27.54 6.27
N ARG A 596 14.37 -27.51 7.18
CA ARG A 596 15.21 -28.67 7.49
C ARG A 596 14.39 -29.86 7.99
N LYS A 597 13.44 -29.62 8.90
CA LYS A 597 12.57 -30.68 9.42
C LYS A 597 11.63 -31.23 8.35
N PHE A 598 11.11 -30.38 7.48
CA PHE A 598 10.33 -30.79 6.32
C PHE A 598 11.14 -31.75 5.42
N VAL A 599 12.31 -31.31 4.96
CA VAL A 599 13.20 -32.12 4.11
C VAL A 599 13.57 -33.43 4.79
N HIS A 600 13.97 -33.38 6.07
CA HIS A 600 14.35 -34.58 6.79
C HIS A 600 13.19 -35.58 6.94
N GLN A 601 11.93 -35.15 6.92
CA GLN A 601 10.78 -36.04 7.03
C GLN A 601 10.24 -36.49 5.66
N HIS A 602 10.75 -35.90 4.58
CA HIS A 602 10.28 -36.17 3.23
C HIS A 602 10.72 -37.56 2.74
N GLN A 603 9.82 -38.28 2.05
CA GLN A 603 10.06 -39.68 1.65
C GLN A 603 11.16 -39.81 0.59
N THR A 604 11.31 -38.81 -0.27
CA THR A 604 12.33 -38.80 -1.33
C THR A 604 13.72 -38.36 -0.85
N TYR A 605 13.85 -37.86 0.38
CA TYR A 605 15.14 -37.39 0.89
C TYR A 605 16.00 -38.55 1.41
N GLU A 606 17.14 -38.80 0.76
CA GLU A 606 17.99 -39.97 0.99
C GLU A 606 19.03 -39.79 2.11
N LYS A 607 18.91 -38.72 2.92
CA LYS A 607 19.88 -38.39 4.01
C LYS A 607 21.30 -38.15 3.49
N ASP A 608 21.44 -37.69 2.26
CA ASP A 608 22.70 -37.39 1.58
C ASP A 608 22.98 -35.88 1.44
N SER A 609 22.07 -35.06 1.97
CA SER A 609 22.02 -33.59 1.88
C SER A 609 21.62 -33.02 0.54
N HIS A 610 21.40 -33.85 -0.49
CA HIS A 610 20.72 -33.41 -1.71
C HIS A 610 19.21 -33.39 -1.49
N VAL A 611 18.53 -32.34 -1.94
CA VAL A 611 17.08 -32.14 -1.77
C VAL A 611 16.42 -32.30 -3.15
N PRO A 612 15.75 -33.43 -3.43
CA PRO A 612 15.17 -33.69 -4.75
C PRO A 612 14.07 -32.70 -5.14
N ASP A 613 13.84 -32.52 -6.45
CA ASP A 613 12.83 -31.63 -7.02
C ASP A 613 11.44 -31.84 -6.39
N GLU A 614 11.00 -33.10 -6.22
CA GLU A 614 9.72 -33.44 -5.59
C GLU A 614 9.64 -32.94 -4.14
N CYS A 615 10.72 -33.06 -3.36
CA CYS A 615 10.77 -32.55 -1.99
C CYS A 615 10.70 -31.02 -1.95
N ILE A 616 11.38 -30.34 -2.88
CA ILE A 616 11.34 -28.88 -2.98
C ILE A 616 9.94 -28.42 -3.39
N TYR A 617 9.33 -29.09 -4.37
CA TYR A 617 7.96 -28.82 -4.81
C TYR A 617 6.96 -28.96 -3.67
N ASP A 618 6.95 -30.09 -2.96
CA ASP A 618 6.00 -30.33 -1.85
C ASP A 618 6.21 -29.33 -0.71
N MET A 619 7.47 -29.00 -0.39
CA MET A 619 7.80 -27.96 0.59
C MET A 619 7.27 -26.59 0.16
N MET A 620 7.48 -26.21 -1.11
CA MET A 620 7.07 -24.92 -1.65
C MET A 620 5.55 -24.80 -1.78
N LYS A 621 4.82 -25.88 -2.13
CA LYS A 621 3.35 -25.92 -2.09
C LYS A 621 2.84 -25.72 -0.66
N LYS A 622 3.51 -26.33 0.32
CA LYS A 622 3.17 -26.12 1.73
C LYS A 622 3.43 -24.68 2.17
N MET A 623 4.56 -24.11 1.76
CA MET A 623 4.91 -22.72 2.06
C MET A 623 3.90 -21.74 1.44
N ASP A 624 3.49 -21.96 0.19
CA ASP A 624 2.45 -21.16 -0.49
C ASP A 624 1.08 -21.27 0.22
N SER A 625 0.71 -22.46 0.70
CA SER A 625 -0.51 -22.62 1.49
C SER A 625 -0.45 -21.81 2.80
N ILE A 626 0.71 -21.82 3.47
CA ILE A 626 0.92 -21.06 4.72
C ILE A 626 0.89 -19.56 4.47
N SER A 627 1.55 -19.06 3.41
CA SER A 627 1.55 -17.63 3.08
C SER A 627 0.12 -17.13 2.81
N ARG A 628 -0.70 -17.93 2.11
CA ARG A 628 -2.11 -17.65 1.83
C ARG A 628 -3.02 -17.75 3.05
N GLY A 629 -2.58 -18.42 4.12
CA GLY A 629 -3.24 -18.36 5.43
C GLY A 629 -3.53 -19.68 6.09
N GLU A 630 -3.03 -20.78 5.52
CA GLU A 630 -2.97 -22.02 6.27
C GLU A 630 -2.13 -21.83 7.53
N HIS A 631 -2.69 -22.17 8.69
CA HIS A 631 -2.00 -21.99 9.95
C HIS A 631 -0.95 -23.08 10.16
N CYS A 632 0.28 -22.68 10.49
CA CYS A 632 1.37 -23.58 10.83
C CYS A 632 1.81 -23.37 12.27
N GLU A 633 1.37 -24.23 13.19
CA GLU A 633 1.68 -24.14 14.62
C GLU A 633 3.19 -24.13 14.89
N LYS A 634 3.99 -24.86 14.10
CA LYS A 634 5.45 -24.87 14.28
C LYS A 634 6.12 -23.53 13.96
N LEU A 635 5.57 -22.74 13.03
CA LEU A 635 6.11 -21.42 12.69
C LEU A 635 5.46 -20.30 13.50
N LEU A 636 4.14 -20.40 13.72
CA LEU A 636 3.29 -19.32 14.24
C LEU A 636 2.77 -19.58 15.66
N GLY A 637 2.97 -20.76 16.26
CA GLY A 637 2.38 -21.11 17.55
C GLY A 637 0.86 -20.90 17.53
N ASP A 638 0.30 -20.27 18.55
CA ASP A 638 -1.13 -19.93 18.62
C ASP A 638 -1.50 -18.60 17.93
N PHE A 639 -0.52 -17.92 17.32
CA PHE A 639 -0.77 -16.62 16.69
C PHE A 639 -1.49 -16.83 15.35
N LYS A 640 -2.68 -16.26 15.24
CA LYS A 640 -3.47 -16.25 14.00
C LYS A 640 -3.39 -14.87 13.35
N LYS A 641 -3.59 -14.84 12.01
CA LYS A 641 -3.72 -13.59 11.24
C LYS A 641 -4.77 -12.70 11.92
N LYS A 642 -4.40 -11.46 12.23
CA LYS A 642 -5.36 -10.43 12.64
C LYS A 642 -6.27 -10.04 11.48
N THR A 643 -5.71 -10.08 10.28
CA THR A 643 -6.33 -9.49 9.11
C THR A 643 -7.41 -10.40 8.48
N GLU A 644 -8.60 -10.44 9.06
CA GLU A 644 -9.83 -10.49 8.27
C GLU A 644 -10.28 -9.06 7.97
N GLN A 645 -10.95 -8.81 6.84
CA GLN A 645 -11.51 -7.49 6.47
C GLN A 645 -12.41 -6.89 7.58
N THR A 646 -12.93 -7.76 8.44
CA THR A 646 -13.65 -7.51 9.69
C THR A 646 -12.84 -6.74 10.73
N GLU A 647 -11.51 -6.88 10.79
CA GLU A 647 -10.69 -6.23 11.83
C GLU A 647 -10.40 -4.76 11.56
N LEU A 648 -10.27 -4.32 10.31
CA LEU A 648 -10.18 -2.89 10.00
C LEU A 648 -11.51 -2.19 10.30
N THR A 649 -12.63 -2.90 10.07
CA THR A 649 -13.98 -2.50 10.46
C THR A 649 -14.12 -2.47 11.99
N ARG A 650 -13.58 -3.45 12.73
CA ARG A 650 -13.49 -3.42 14.20
C ARG A 650 -12.56 -2.34 14.74
N LEU A 651 -11.45 -2.02 14.05
CA LEU A 651 -10.58 -0.89 14.39
C LEU A 651 -11.39 0.41 14.27
N LEU A 652 -12.10 0.60 13.16
CA LEU A 652 -12.99 1.73 12.91
C LEU A 652 -14.20 1.80 13.87
N LEU A 653 -14.75 0.65 14.29
CA LEU A 653 -15.85 0.56 15.26
C LEU A 653 -15.39 0.65 16.73
N SER A 654 -14.16 0.25 17.04
CA SER A 654 -13.53 0.39 18.37
C SER A 654 -13.01 1.80 18.61
N ILE A 655 -12.84 2.58 17.54
CA ILE A 655 -12.70 4.02 17.58
C ILE A 655 -14.07 4.59 17.98
N ASN A 656 -14.24 4.81 19.28
CA ASN A 656 -15.42 5.45 19.82
C ASN A 656 -15.53 6.87 19.22
N PRO A 657 -16.62 7.23 18.49
CA PRO A 657 -16.79 8.57 17.90
C PRO A 657 -16.78 9.71 18.93
N LYS A 658 -16.92 9.38 20.23
CA LYS A 658 -16.80 10.34 21.35
C LYS A 658 -15.37 10.54 21.89
N ARG A 659 -14.36 9.78 21.42
CA ARG A 659 -12.95 9.99 21.80
C ARG A 659 -12.22 10.79 20.72
N TRP A 660 -11.42 11.76 21.17
CA TRP A 660 -10.65 12.66 20.30
C TRP A 660 -9.54 11.88 19.57
N ILE A 661 -9.70 11.62 18.27
CA ILE A 661 -8.63 11.13 17.40
C ILE A 661 -7.84 12.35 16.91
N CYS A 662 -6.51 12.33 16.98
CA CYS A 662 -5.73 13.44 16.42
C CYS A 662 -5.81 13.43 14.88
N ASN A 663 -5.60 14.59 14.26
CA ASN A 663 -5.71 14.74 12.80
C ASN A 663 -4.76 13.80 12.05
N ASP A 664 -3.59 13.49 12.63
CA ASP A 664 -2.56 12.68 12.00
C ASP A 664 -3.00 11.22 11.79
N ILE A 665 -3.70 10.62 12.76
CA ILE A 665 -4.29 9.28 12.60
C ILE A 665 -5.34 9.27 11.49
N MET A 666 -6.16 10.33 11.42
CA MET A 666 -7.17 10.45 10.37
C MET A 666 -6.51 10.58 8.99
N TYR A 667 -5.41 11.33 8.89
CA TYR A 667 -4.64 11.44 7.64
C TYR A 667 -3.97 10.12 7.27
N ASP A 668 -3.40 9.38 8.23
CA ASP A 668 -2.83 8.05 7.96
C ASP A 668 -3.90 7.07 7.45
N LEU A 669 -5.14 7.14 7.96
CA LEU A 669 -6.26 6.37 7.43
C LEU A 669 -6.68 6.82 6.03
N PHE A 670 -6.59 8.12 5.72
CA PHE A 670 -6.85 8.66 4.37
C PHE A 670 -5.88 8.08 3.32
N ARG A 671 -4.63 7.81 3.71
CA ARG A 671 -3.63 7.18 2.84
C ARG A 671 -3.91 5.71 2.54
N LEU A 672 -4.60 5.03 3.45
CA LEU A 672 -4.79 3.57 3.41
C LEU A 672 -6.10 3.14 2.76
N LEU A 673 -7.11 4.00 2.82
CA LEU A 673 -8.46 3.73 2.33
C LEU A 673 -8.68 4.47 1.01
N ASP A 674 -9.30 3.80 0.03
CA ASP A 674 -9.77 4.48 -1.17
C ASP A 674 -10.90 5.47 -0.85
N ARG A 675 -11.18 6.41 -1.76
CA ARG A 675 -12.24 7.43 -1.57
C ARG A 675 -13.61 6.84 -1.20
N PRO A 676 -14.07 5.75 -1.83
CA PRO A 676 -15.32 5.10 -1.44
C PRO A 676 -15.30 4.56 0.00
N GLN A 677 -14.19 3.96 0.42
CA GLN A 677 -14.01 3.49 1.78
C GLN A 677 -13.93 4.64 2.78
N LEU A 678 -13.35 5.79 2.42
CA LEU A 678 -13.35 6.99 3.27
C LEU A 678 -14.76 7.54 3.47
N GLY A 679 -15.53 7.66 2.39
CA GLY A 679 -16.95 8.02 2.45
C GLY A 679 -17.74 7.09 3.36
N LEU A 680 -17.61 5.78 3.14
CA LEU A 680 -18.40 4.78 3.86
C LEU A 680 -17.97 4.59 5.32
N LYS A 681 -16.66 4.57 5.59
CA LYS A 681 -16.11 4.13 6.88
C LYS A 681 -15.72 5.25 7.83
N LEU A 682 -15.58 6.49 7.34
CA LEU A 682 -15.16 7.64 8.17
C LEU A 682 -16.14 8.80 8.11
N ALA A 683 -16.70 9.10 6.94
CA ALA A 683 -17.59 10.24 6.77
C ALA A 683 -18.89 10.12 7.58
N LEU A 684 -19.43 8.91 7.66
CA LEU A 684 -20.66 8.61 8.42
C LEU A 684 -20.49 8.68 9.95
N PHE A 685 -19.25 8.71 10.47
CA PHE A 685 -19.01 8.54 11.92
C PHE A 685 -18.28 9.71 12.59
N SER A 686 -17.67 10.60 11.81
CA SER A 686 -16.80 11.64 12.37
C SER A 686 -17.23 13.03 11.90
N PRO A 687 -17.77 13.89 12.79
CA PRO A 687 -18.08 15.29 12.44
C PRO A 687 -16.83 16.09 12.05
N ARG A 688 -15.63 15.61 12.41
CA ARG A 688 -14.33 16.21 12.03
C ARG A 688 -13.87 15.81 10.64
N PHE A 689 -14.42 14.74 10.07
CA PHE A 689 -14.08 14.27 8.73
C PHE A 689 -14.14 15.40 7.72
N ASN A 690 -15.16 16.26 7.83
CA ASN A 690 -15.38 17.33 6.87
C ASN A 690 -14.23 18.35 6.80
N ALA A 691 -13.76 18.83 7.96
CA ALA A 691 -12.65 19.77 8.02
C ALA A 691 -11.33 19.13 7.54
N LEU A 692 -11.15 17.83 7.83
CA LEU A 692 -9.95 17.08 7.48
C LEU A 692 -9.87 16.77 5.99
N VAL A 693 -10.97 16.37 5.37
CA VAL A 693 -11.09 16.13 3.92
C VAL A 693 -10.75 17.40 3.15
N ASN A 694 -11.31 18.55 3.53
CA ASN A 694 -11.01 19.79 2.85
C ASN A 694 -9.53 20.16 2.90
N LYS A 695 -8.88 19.92 4.06
CA LYS A 695 -7.45 20.16 4.23
C LYS A 695 -6.56 19.13 3.51
N HIS A 696 -6.95 17.85 3.47
CA HIS A 696 -6.16 16.79 2.85
C HIS A 696 -6.25 16.80 1.33
N PHE A 697 -7.47 16.92 0.80
CA PHE A 697 -7.73 16.86 -0.65
C PHE A 697 -7.74 18.24 -1.32
N ASN A 698 -7.29 19.30 -0.63
CA ASN A 698 -7.25 20.69 -1.13
C ASN A 698 -8.54 21.14 -1.83
N GLY A 699 -9.68 20.70 -1.33
CA GLY A 699 -10.98 21.05 -1.89
C GLY A 699 -11.37 20.36 -3.21
N LYS A 700 -10.55 19.46 -3.79
CA LYS A 700 -10.75 18.96 -5.17
C LYS A 700 -11.33 17.54 -5.32
N ALA A 701 -11.47 16.75 -4.25
CA ALA A 701 -11.90 15.35 -4.36
C ALA A 701 -13.39 15.15 -4.02
N GLU A 702 -14.15 14.53 -4.92
CA GLU A 702 -15.46 13.94 -4.60
C GLU A 702 -15.29 12.59 -3.91
N LEU A 703 -16.17 12.31 -2.92
CA LEU A 703 -16.14 11.10 -2.09
C LEU A 703 -17.43 10.32 -2.33
N THR A 704 -17.50 9.61 -3.46
CA THR A 704 -18.66 8.80 -3.81
C THR A 704 -18.71 7.52 -3.00
N ILE A 705 -19.86 7.20 -2.41
CA ILE A 705 -20.12 5.89 -1.81
C ILE A 705 -20.71 4.98 -2.90
N TRP A 706 -19.86 4.10 -3.44
CA TRP A 706 -20.19 3.22 -4.58
C TRP A 706 -21.06 2.00 -4.24
N ARG A 707 -21.75 2.02 -3.10
CA ARG A 707 -22.57 0.89 -2.66
C ARG A 707 -23.99 1.37 -2.42
N THR A 708 -24.96 0.49 -2.72
CA THR A 708 -26.33 0.65 -2.26
C THR A 708 -26.36 0.70 -0.74
N ILE A 709 -26.91 1.79 -0.21
CA ILE A 709 -27.16 1.97 1.21
C ILE A 709 -28.65 1.90 1.45
N THR A 710 -29.07 1.06 2.38
CA THR A 710 -30.48 0.88 2.73
C THR A 710 -30.74 1.43 4.13
N ILE A 711 -31.67 2.36 4.29
CA ILE A 711 -32.21 2.76 5.59
C ILE A 711 -33.37 1.81 5.92
N CYS A 712 -33.21 0.97 6.94
CA CYS A 712 -34.26 0.04 7.36
C CYS A 712 -34.27 -0.14 8.89
N LYS A 713 -35.25 -0.90 9.37
CA LYS A 713 -35.36 -1.31 10.78
C LYS A 713 -35.45 -2.83 10.86
N ASP A 714 -34.41 -3.47 11.42
CA ASP A 714 -34.36 -4.91 11.61
C ASP A 714 -35.33 -5.38 12.72
N ILE A 715 -35.90 -6.58 12.57
CA ILE A 715 -36.87 -7.17 13.49
C ILE A 715 -36.15 -7.50 14.82
N GLY A 716 -36.18 -6.55 15.76
CA GLY A 716 -35.56 -6.67 17.09
C GLY A 716 -34.75 -5.46 17.54
N ARG A 717 -34.53 -4.46 16.68
CA ARG A 717 -33.80 -3.23 17.02
C ARG A 717 -34.74 -2.03 17.22
N SER A 718 -34.37 -1.12 18.13
CA SER A 718 -35.21 0.01 18.56
C SER A 718 -35.13 1.27 17.69
N LYS A 719 -34.19 1.35 16.74
CA LYS A 719 -33.92 2.53 15.89
C LYS A 719 -33.54 2.13 14.46
N PRO A 720 -33.79 2.98 13.45
CA PRO A 720 -33.37 2.73 12.07
C PRO A 720 -31.84 2.83 11.90
N GLU A 721 -31.32 2.06 10.95
CA GLU A 721 -29.89 1.93 10.66
C GLU A 721 -29.60 2.01 9.15
N LEU A 722 -28.39 2.42 8.80
CA LEU A 722 -27.81 2.35 7.47
C LEU A 722 -27.19 0.96 7.26
N LEU A 723 -27.78 0.16 6.38
CA LEU A 723 -27.23 -1.10 5.90
C LEU A 723 -26.47 -0.90 4.60
N VAL A 724 -25.35 -1.59 4.46
CA VAL A 724 -24.59 -1.64 3.21
C VAL A 724 -24.84 -2.99 2.58
N HIS A 725 -25.39 -3.02 1.37
CA HIS A 725 -25.74 -4.27 0.69
C HIS A 725 -24.52 -5.24 0.64
N GLY A 726 -24.72 -6.49 1.07
CA GLY A 726 -23.66 -7.51 1.19
C GLY A 726 -22.88 -7.53 2.52
N LYS A 727 -23.32 -6.81 3.56
CA LYS A 727 -22.77 -6.91 4.93
C LYS A 727 -23.85 -7.26 5.95
N SER A 728 -23.45 -7.96 7.02
CA SER A 728 -24.32 -8.39 8.12
C SER A 728 -24.46 -7.36 9.27
N GLU A 729 -23.81 -6.21 9.20
CA GLU A 729 -23.81 -5.19 10.26
C GLU A 729 -24.42 -3.88 9.75
N GLY A 730 -25.38 -3.33 10.52
CA GLY A 730 -25.97 -2.01 10.31
C GLY A 730 -25.36 -0.92 11.20
N PHE A 731 -25.40 0.31 10.70
CA PHE A 731 -24.81 1.48 11.33
C PHE A 731 -25.88 2.48 11.78
N PRO A 732 -25.72 3.19 12.92
CA PRO A 732 -26.67 4.23 13.30
C PRO A 732 -26.68 5.38 12.28
N LEU A 733 -27.82 6.05 12.14
CA LEU A 733 -27.91 7.29 11.36
C LEU A 733 -26.99 8.38 11.95
N PRO A 734 -26.20 9.09 11.13
CA PRO A 734 -25.35 10.19 11.59
C PRO A 734 -26.17 11.31 12.25
N ASP A 735 -25.68 11.83 13.37
CA ASP A 735 -26.25 13.00 14.06
C ASP A 735 -25.54 14.31 13.68
N HIS A 736 -24.67 14.28 12.66
CA HIS A 736 -23.92 15.43 12.14
C HIS A 736 -24.13 15.65 10.64
N LEU A 737 -23.80 16.86 10.19
CA LEU A 737 -23.83 17.23 8.77
C LEU A 737 -22.75 16.47 7.99
N LEU A 738 -23.15 15.75 6.96
CA LEU A 738 -22.26 15.11 6.01
C LEU A 738 -21.62 16.15 5.08
N HIS A 739 -20.36 15.92 4.67
CA HIS A 739 -19.66 16.78 3.73
C HIS A 739 -20.45 16.95 2.43
N ASP A 740 -20.48 18.16 1.87
CA ASP A 740 -21.14 18.51 0.60
C ASP A 740 -20.57 17.80 -0.66
N LYS A 741 -19.54 16.96 -0.48
CA LYS A 741 -18.87 16.19 -1.55
C LYS A 741 -19.11 14.69 -1.43
N ILE A 742 -19.86 14.26 -0.42
CA ILE A 742 -20.33 12.89 -0.32
C ILE A 742 -21.44 12.71 -1.33
N ARG A 743 -21.34 11.66 -2.15
CA ARG A 743 -22.39 11.26 -3.08
C ARG A 743 -22.85 9.84 -2.75
N PHE A 744 -24.14 9.60 -2.89
CA PHE A 744 -24.71 8.26 -2.79
C PHE A 744 -25.02 7.79 -4.20
N ASN A 745 -24.40 6.69 -4.64
CA ASN A 745 -24.76 6.09 -5.93
C ASN A 745 -26.19 5.54 -5.91
N ASP A 746 -26.61 4.97 -4.78
CA ASP A 746 -27.94 4.38 -4.59
C ASP A 746 -28.30 4.40 -3.09
N LEU A 747 -29.32 5.17 -2.73
CA LEU A 747 -29.87 5.26 -1.37
C LEU A 747 -31.30 4.72 -1.38
N GLN A 748 -31.49 3.55 -0.79
CA GLN A 748 -32.78 2.90 -0.62
C GLN A 748 -33.33 3.19 0.77
N ILE A 749 -34.61 3.52 0.87
CA ILE A 749 -35.27 3.87 2.13
C ILE A 749 -36.48 2.95 2.28
N TRP A 750 -36.34 2.01 3.21
CA TRP A 750 -37.34 0.97 3.52
C TRP A 750 -38.05 1.21 4.85
N TYR A 751 -37.71 2.30 5.55
CA TYR A 751 -38.34 2.66 6.81
C TYR A 751 -38.25 4.15 7.05
N ILE A 752 -39.34 4.76 7.54
CA ILE A 752 -39.40 6.20 7.87
C ILE A 752 -39.85 6.42 9.32
N ASP A 753 -39.14 7.31 10.03
CA ASP A 753 -39.53 7.88 11.31
C ASP A 753 -38.94 9.29 11.47
N ASP A 754 -39.19 9.95 12.62
CA ASP A 754 -38.66 11.29 12.89
C ASP A 754 -37.13 11.40 12.75
N SER A 755 -36.38 10.32 13.03
CA SER A 755 -34.92 10.33 12.94
C SER A 755 -34.42 10.26 11.49
N VAL A 756 -35.09 9.48 10.65
CA VAL A 756 -34.82 9.43 9.20
C VAL A 756 -35.14 10.78 8.57
N ILE A 757 -36.30 11.36 8.89
CA ILE A 757 -36.72 12.68 8.39
C ILE A 757 -35.71 13.76 8.81
N THR A 758 -35.28 13.74 10.08
CA THR A 758 -34.26 14.66 10.59
C THR A 758 -32.94 14.52 9.84
N PHE A 759 -32.50 13.28 9.58
CA PHE A 759 -31.27 13.01 8.83
C PHE A 759 -31.35 13.54 7.39
N LEU A 760 -32.45 13.27 6.67
CA LEU A 760 -32.65 13.73 5.29
C LEU A 760 -32.67 15.26 5.22
N ARG A 761 -33.39 15.91 6.15
CA ARG A 761 -33.51 17.37 6.23
C ARG A 761 -32.18 18.03 6.60
N ALA A 762 -31.44 17.46 7.55
CA ALA A 762 -30.14 17.99 7.95
C ALA A 762 -29.13 17.96 6.79
N ASN A 763 -29.25 17.01 5.86
CA ASN A 763 -28.32 16.81 4.76
C ASN A 763 -28.85 17.28 3.39
N GLN A 764 -29.81 18.21 3.38
CA GLN A 764 -30.48 18.67 2.16
C GLN A 764 -29.54 19.21 1.08
N GLN A 765 -28.39 19.77 1.47
CA GLN A 765 -27.35 20.25 0.56
C GLN A 765 -26.79 19.17 -0.37
N ILE A 766 -26.82 17.90 0.04
CA ILE A 766 -26.31 16.77 -0.76
C ILE A 766 -27.25 16.49 -1.93
N TRP A 767 -28.55 16.49 -1.64
CA TRP A 767 -29.60 16.20 -2.62
C TRP A 767 -29.77 17.35 -3.63
N ASN A 768 -29.52 18.59 -3.19
CA ASN A 768 -29.76 19.79 -3.98
C ASN A 768 -28.66 20.15 -5.00
N ARG A 769 -27.54 19.42 -5.05
CA ARG A 769 -26.34 19.85 -5.79
C ARG A 769 -26.26 19.35 -7.24
N SER A 770 -26.71 18.12 -7.51
CA SER A 770 -26.44 17.43 -8.79
C SER A 770 -27.70 16.94 -9.51
N GLY A 771 -28.88 17.30 -9.00
CA GLY A 771 -30.15 16.71 -9.41
C GLY A 771 -30.37 15.34 -8.75
N THR A 772 -31.64 14.99 -8.54
CA THR A 772 -32.06 13.75 -7.86
C THR A 772 -32.87 12.89 -8.82
N LYS A 773 -32.53 11.60 -8.88
CA LYS A 773 -33.39 10.54 -9.40
C LYS A 773 -34.21 10.01 -8.23
N LEU A 774 -35.52 10.19 -8.27
CA LEU A 774 -36.42 9.77 -7.21
C LEU A 774 -37.28 8.60 -7.72
N GLU A 775 -37.10 7.43 -7.13
CA GLU A 775 -37.86 6.22 -7.42
C GLU A 775 -38.85 5.94 -6.28
N LEU A 776 -40.12 5.73 -6.61
CA LEU A 776 -41.21 5.55 -5.63
C LEU A 776 -41.90 4.20 -5.84
N ASP A 777 -41.87 3.37 -4.81
CA ASP A 777 -42.66 2.15 -4.65
C ASP A 777 -43.31 2.18 -3.26
N ILE A 778 -44.53 2.71 -3.18
CA ILE A 778 -45.20 3.00 -1.90
C ILE A 778 -46.57 2.33 -1.92
N GLU A 779 -46.84 1.48 -0.93
CA GLU A 779 -48.14 0.82 -0.76
C GLU A 779 -49.28 1.85 -0.59
N GLU A 780 -50.51 1.49 -0.92
CA GLU A 780 -51.69 2.38 -0.78
C GLU A 780 -52.12 2.58 0.69
N ASN A 781 -51.20 3.03 1.54
CA ASN A 781 -51.45 3.33 2.94
C ASN A 781 -51.53 4.86 3.16
N PRO A 782 -52.71 5.42 3.55
CA PRO A 782 -52.86 6.86 3.75
C PRO A 782 -51.87 7.48 4.73
N GLN A 783 -51.45 6.76 5.78
CA GLN A 783 -50.53 7.28 6.79
C GLN A 783 -49.11 7.47 6.22
N ILE A 784 -48.65 6.53 5.40
CA ILE A 784 -47.35 6.60 4.72
C ILE A 784 -47.37 7.74 3.72
N TRP A 785 -48.43 7.84 2.90
CA TRP A 785 -48.59 8.92 1.94
C TRP A 785 -48.66 10.31 2.59
N ASP A 786 -49.42 10.46 3.68
CA ASP A 786 -49.51 11.73 4.41
C ASP A 786 -48.17 12.13 5.02
N ALA A 787 -47.42 11.17 5.59
CA ALA A 787 -46.09 11.40 6.14
C ALA A 787 -45.08 11.77 5.04
N PHE A 788 -45.07 11.01 3.94
CA PHE A 788 -44.18 11.22 2.81
C PHE A 788 -44.41 12.59 2.17
N SER A 789 -45.66 12.91 1.80
CA SER A 789 -46.00 14.18 1.15
C SER A 789 -45.74 15.39 2.05
N ARG A 790 -45.93 15.26 3.37
CA ARG A 790 -45.71 16.36 4.31
C ARG A 790 -44.25 16.59 4.67
N GLU A 791 -43.52 15.54 5.00
CA GLU A 791 -42.21 15.67 5.64
C GLU A 791 -41.03 15.41 4.70
N ILE A 792 -41.22 14.56 3.69
CA ILE A 792 -40.15 14.04 2.83
C ILE A 792 -40.17 14.73 1.47
N TRP A 793 -41.33 14.85 0.82
CA TRP A 793 -41.46 15.48 -0.49
C TRP A 793 -40.83 16.88 -0.59
N PRO A 794 -41.03 17.80 0.38
CA PRO A 794 -40.44 19.15 0.32
C PRO A 794 -38.90 19.16 0.39
N ILE A 795 -38.27 18.06 0.81
CA ILE A 795 -36.81 17.95 0.87
C ILE A 795 -36.22 17.86 -0.54
N PHE A 796 -36.90 17.16 -1.46
CA PHE A 796 -36.38 16.80 -2.78
C PHE A 796 -36.99 17.61 -3.93
N GLU A 797 -38.25 18.06 -3.81
CA GLU A 797 -39.06 18.58 -4.93
C GLU A 797 -38.38 19.61 -5.84
N GLN A 798 -37.52 20.47 -5.28
CA GLN A 798 -36.86 21.54 -6.04
C GLN A 798 -35.73 21.05 -6.96
N ASN A 799 -35.24 19.82 -6.78
CA ASN A 799 -34.08 19.26 -7.48
C ASN A 799 -34.34 17.88 -8.10
N ILE A 800 -35.59 17.44 -8.19
CA ILE A 800 -35.95 16.23 -8.92
C ILE A 800 -35.74 16.49 -10.41
N ARG A 801 -34.82 15.73 -11.02
CA ARG A 801 -34.63 15.71 -12.48
C ARG A 801 -35.31 14.53 -13.13
N HIS A 802 -35.30 13.39 -12.42
CA HIS A 802 -35.97 12.18 -12.86
C HIS A 802 -36.91 11.65 -11.79
N LEU A 803 -38.13 11.30 -12.20
CA LEU A 803 -39.14 10.69 -11.34
C LEU A 803 -39.55 9.33 -11.90
N SER A 804 -39.45 8.28 -11.09
CA SER A 804 -39.83 6.93 -11.46
C SER A 804 -40.89 6.38 -10.50
N PHE A 805 -41.91 5.72 -11.04
CA PHE A 805 -42.96 5.08 -10.24
C PHE A 805 -43.47 3.79 -10.89
N SER A 806 -43.66 2.76 -10.06
CA SER A 806 -44.19 1.43 -10.43
C SER A 806 -45.71 1.43 -10.67
N ASN A 807 -46.42 2.52 -10.32
CA ASN A 807 -47.87 2.61 -10.54
C ASN A 807 -48.34 4.06 -10.75
N GLY A 808 -49.12 4.30 -11.81
CA GLY A 808 -49.70 5.62 -12.13
C GLY A 808 -50.55 6.25 -11.01
N HIS A 809 -51.15 5.46 -10.11
CA HIS A 809 -51.93 5.97 -8.97
C HIS A 809 -51.08 6.72 -7.92
N TYR A 810 -49.77 6.51 -7.89
CA TYR A 810 -48.86 7.22 -6.99
C TYR A 810 -48.83 8.72 -7.29
N LEU A 811 -48.90 9.08 -8.57
CA LEU A 811 -48.97 10.46 -9.00
C LEU A 811 -50.27 11.11 -8.53
N ASP A 812 -51.41 10.42 -8.62
CA ASP A 812 -52.69 10.93 -8.10
C ASP A 812 -52.65 11.14 -6.58
N ASN A 813 -51.91 10.30 -5.85
CA ASN A 813 -51.73 10.43 -4.41
C ASN A 813 -50.85 11.63 -4.03
N LEU A 814 -49.76 11.87 -4.77
CA LEU A 814 -48.91 13.05 -4.58
C LEU A 814 -49.67 14.33 -4.91
N ARG A 815 -50.31 14.40 -6.08
CA ARG A 815 -51.08 15.58 -6.53
C ARG A 815 -52.16 16.00 -5.54
N ARG A 816 -52.87 15.03 -4.95
CA ARG A 816 -53.89 15.31 -3.93
C ARG A 816 -53.33 15.86 -2.62
N ARG A 817 -52.05 15.61 -2.32
CA ARG A 817 -51.42 15.91 -1.01
C ARG A 817 -50.38 17.02 -1.03
N THR A 818 -49.82 17.34 -2.20
CA THR A 818 -48.75 18.34 -2.33
C THR A 818 -49.25 19.59 -3.04
N SER A 819 -49.58 19.48 -4.32
CA SER A 819 -50.01 20.62 -5.15
C SER A 819 -50.90 20.17 -6.32
N PRO A 820 -51.97 20.93 -6.63
CA PRO A 820 -52.76 20.75 -7.85
C PRO A 820 -51.89 20.82 -9.11
N THR A 821 -50.98 21.81 -9.18
CA THR A 821 -50.08 22.10 -10.32
C THR A 821 -48.76 21.34 -10.24
N PHE A 822 -48.81 20.10 -9.74
CA PHE A 822 -47.65 19.27 -9.38
C PHE A 822 -46.46 19.29 -10.35
N PHE A 823 -46.67 19.02 -11.64
CA PHE A 823 -45.57 19.00 -12.60
C PHE A 823 -45.02 20.38 -12.94
N THR A 824 -45.86 21.42 -12.84
CA THR A 824 -45.44 22.81 -13.06
C THR A 824 -44.52 23.29 -11.93
N ASP A 825 -44.72 22.77 -10.72
CA ASP A 825 -43.90 23.07 -9.55
C ASP A 825 -42.52 22.37 -9.62
N LEU A 826 -42.40 21.26 -10.35
CA LEU A 826 -41.17 20.50 -10.58
C LEU A 826 -40.33 21.08 -11.72
N THR A 827 -39.78 22.28 -11.51
CA THR A 827 -39.12 23.07 -12.58
C THR A 827 -37.86 22.45 -13.21
N GLN A 828 -37.23 21.47 -12.56
CA GLN A 828 -36.04 20.76 -13.08
C GLN A 828 -36.36 19.37 -13.66
N LEU A 829 -37.62 18.92 -13.62
CA LEU A 829 -38.01 17.60 -14.09
C LEU A 829 -37.92 17.52 -15.62
N ASP A 830 -36.99 16.69 -16.09
CA ASP A 830 -36.74 16.46 -17.52
C ASP A 830 -37.11 15.04 -17.95
N SER A 831 -37.25 14.10 -17.01
CA SER A 831 -37.50 12.71 -17.33
C SER A 831 -38.45 12.02 -16.35
N ILE A 832 -39.31 11.14 -16.88
CA ILE A 832 -40.26 10.34 -16.10
C ILE A 832 -40.23 8.90 -16.60
N ASP A 833 -40.11 7.94 -15.68
CA ASP A 833 -40.33 6.53 -15.94
C ASP A 833 -41.62 6.09 -15.23
N SER A 834 -42.59 5.59 -15.99
CA SER A 834 -43.86 5.14 -15.44
C SER A 834 -44.27 3.77 -15.97
N GLU A 835 -44.74 2.95 -15.04
CA GLU A 835 -45.61 1.83 -15.33
C GLU A 835 -47.08 2.28 -15.18
N TYR A 836 -47.94 1.90 -16.14
CA TYR A 836 -49.39 2.14 -16.11
C TYR A 836 -49.88 3.61 -16.15
N LEU A 837 -49.04 4.60 -16.51
CA LEU A 837 -49.50 5.97 -16.80
C LEU A 837 -49.25 6.34 -18.26
N LEU A 838 -50.31 6.72 -18.95
CA LEU A 838 -50.25 7.24 -20.32
C LEU A 838 -50.69 8.71 -20.36
N PRO A 839 -50.11 9.53 -21.26
CA PRO A 839 -50.60 10.89 -21.51
C PRO A 839 -52.07 10.89 -21.96
N ASP A 840 -52.86 11.85 -21.52
CA ASP A 840 -54.26 12.04 -21.95
C ASP A 840 -54.35 13.04 -23.13
N SER A 841 -55.49 13.01 -23.81
CA SER A 841 -55.90 13.87 -24.92
C SER A 841 -56.01 15.37 -24.60
N ILE A 842 -56.22 15.73 -23.33
CA ILE A 842 -56.41 17.11 -22.87
C ILE A 842 -55.26 17.48 -21.94
N ALA A 843 -54.52 18.55 -22.24
CA ALA A 843 -53.49 19.07 -21.36
C ALA A 843 -54.12 19.95 -20.25
N ASP A 844 -54.10 19.47 -19.01
CA ASP A 844 -54.57 20.21 -17.83
C ASP A 844 -53.81 19.76 -16.57
N ASP A 845 -53.41 20.69 -15.70
CA ASP A 845 -52.84 20.40 -14.37
C ASP A 845 -53.69 20.98 -13.25
N GLY A 846 -54.92 21.37 -13.53
CA GLY A 846 -55.84 21.87 -12.52
C GLY A 846 -56.16 20.84 -11.44
N PRO A 847 -56.80 21.29 -10.34
CA PRO A 847 -57.13 20.42 -9.19
C PRO A 847 -58.04 19.24 -9.52
N ASN A 848 -58.78 19.31 -10.64
CA ASN A 848 -59.67 18.24 -11.10
C ASN A 848 -59.08 17.43 -12.27
N ALA A 849 -57.85 17.74 -12.70
CA ALA A 849 -57.24 17.08 -13.85
C ALA A 849 -56.69 15.70 -13.48
N THR A 850 -56.86 14.71 -14.35
CA THR A 850 -56.29 13.36 -14.16
C THR A 850 -54.76 13.39 -14.25
N ALA A 851 -54.08 12.40 -13.67
CA ALA A 851 -52.63 12.20 -13.84
C ALA A 851 -52.18 12.27 -15.31
N GLY A 852 -52.93 11.64 -16.22
CA GLY A 852 -52.65 11.66 -17.66
C GLY A 852 -52.78 13.05 -18.29
N GLN A 853 -53.76 13.86 -17.85
CA GLN A 853 -53.94 15.24 -18.34
C GLN A 853 -52.77 16.14 -17.91
N ALA A 854 -52.27 15.97 -16.68
CA ALA A 854 -51.14 16.75 -16.18
C ALA A 854 -49.82 16.30 -16.82
N LEU A 855 -49.66 15.00 -17.07
CA LEU A 855 -48.53 14.47 -17.82
C LEU A 855 -48.49 15.06 -19.24
N SER A 856 -49.64 15.15 -19.91
CA SER A 856 -49.77 15.80 -21.22
C SER A 856 -49.44 17.28 -21.18
N LYS A 857 -49.84 18.00 -20.11
CA LYS A 857 -49.45 19.41 -19.94
C LYS A 857 -47.95 19.57 -19.72
N TRP A 858 -47.34 18.70 -18.91
CA TRP A 858 -45.89 18.69 -18.71
C TRP A 858 -45.15 18.44 -20.03
N LEU A 859 -45.50 17.40 -20.80
CA LEU A 859 -44.86 17.09 -22.09
C LEU A 859 -44.88 18.28 -23.05
N ASN A 860 -45.97 19.05 -23.09
CA ASN A 860 -46.12 20.17 -24.01
C ASN A 860 -45.55 21.51 -23.48
N THR A 861 -45.01 21.54 -22.26
CA THR A 861 -44.40 22.73 -21.65
C THR A 861 -42.87 22.66 -21.76
N PRO A 862 -42.17 23.67 -22.32
CA PRO A 862 -40.72 23.63 -22.48
C PRO A 862 -39.98 23.48 -21.14
N THR A 863 -38.84 22.77 -21.14
CA THR A 863 -37.91 22.79 -20.01
C THR A 863 -37.19 24.14 -19.93
N LYS A 864 -36.69 24.50 -18.74
CA LYS A 864 -35.96 25.75 -18.53
C LYS A 864 -34.68 25.87 -19.38
N ASP A 865 -34.02 24.73 -19.61
CA ASP A 865 -32.73 24.67 -20.32
C ASP A 865 -32.89 24.29 -21.81
N GLY A 866 -34.12 24.17 -22.30
CA GLY A 866 -34.44 23.83 -23.70
C GLY A 866 -34.15 22.39 -24.10
N GLN A 867 -33.76 21.54 -23.16
CA GLN A 867 -33.50 20.11 -23.40
C GLN A 867 -34.80 19.32 -23.62
N PRO A 868 -34.78 18.28 -24.47
CA PRO A 868 -35.96 17.46 -24.74
C PRO A 868 -36.36 16.65 -23.49
N LYS A 869 -37.66 16.59 -23.22
CA LYS A 869 -38.21 15.75 -22.13
C LYS A 869 -38.21 14.28 -22.53
N GLN A 870 -37.91 13.39 -21.59
CA GLN A 870 -37.93 11.93 -21.82
C GLN A 870 -39.05 11.28 -21.00
N LEU A 871 -39.90 10.50 -21.63
CA LEU A 871 -40.96 9.75 -20.95
C LEU A 871 -40.87 8.28 -21.34
N SER A 872 -40.65 7.40 -20.36
CA SER A 872 -40.78 5.96 -20.57
C SER A 872 -42.13 5.51 -20.01
N CYS A 873 -42.95 4.90 -20.86
CA CYS A 873 -44.23 4.33 -20.48
C CYS A 873 -44.23 2.83 -20.78
N TYR A 874 -44.71 2.03 -19.84
CA TYR A 874 -45.02 0.61 -20.06
C TYR A 874 -46.53 0.40 -20.04
N ASP A 875 -47.10 -0.05 -21.16
CA ASP A 875 -48.52 -0.44 -21.24
C ASP A 875 -48.62 -1.97 -21.19
N LEU A 876 -49.05 -2.50 -20.05
CA LEU A 876 -49.26 -3.93 -19.83
C LEU A 876 -50.75 -4.32 -19.93
N SER A 877 -51.59 -3.44 -20.49
CA SER A 877 -53.03 -3.72 -20.62
C SER A 877 -53.30 -4.68 -21.79
N GLU A 878 -54.32 -5.54 -21.65
CA GLU A 878 -54.75 -6.47 -22.71
C GLU A 878 -55.37 -5.74 -23.93
N SER A 879 -55.53 -4.41 -23.89
CA SER A 879 -56.11 -3.58 -24.95
C SER A 879 -55.48 -2.18 -24.92
N PRO A 880 -54.37 -1.95 -25.65
CA PRO A 880 -53.63 -0.71 -25.60
C PRO A 880 -54.54 0.48 -25.95
N ASN A 881 -54.55 1.50 -25.10
CA ASN A 881 -55.38 2.69 -25.32
C ASN A 881 -54.73 3.60 -26.38
N ILE A 882 -54.84 3.23 -27.65
CA ILE A 882 -54.20 3.96 -28.77
C ILE A 882 -54.72 5.38 -29.02
N HIS A 883 -55.82 5.76 -28.36
CA HIS A 883 -56.45 7.07 -28.58
C HIS A 883 -55.52 8.23 -28.23
N TRP A 884 -54.64 8.10 -27.25
CA TRP A 884 -53.74 9.19 -26.89
C TRP A 884 -52.74 9.52 -28.01
N ILE A 885 -52.21 8.52 -28.75
CA ILE A 885 -51.31 8.75 -29.90
C ILE A 885 -52.04 9.53 -30.99
N ILE A 886 -53.30 9.16 -31.27
CA ILE A 886 -54.15 9.86 -32.24
C ILE A 886 -54.39 11.31 -31.79
N ASN A 887 -54.58 11.52 -30.49
CA ASN A 887 -54.77 12.86 -29.94
C ASN A 887 -53.48 13.70 -29.98
N PHE A 888 -52.31 13.10 -29.78
CA PHE A 888 -51.03 13.78 -29.96
C PHE A 888 -50.83 14.25 -31.41
N LYS A 889 -51.26 13.46 -32.41
CA LYS A 889 -51.30 13.92 -33.81
C LYS A 889 -52.17 15.16 -33.96
N LYS A 890 -53.38 15.13 -33.38
CA LYS A 890 -54.32 16.26 -33.45
C LYS A 890 -53.77 17.52 -32.77
N VAL A 891 -53.26 17.39 -31.54
CA VAL A 891 -52.62 18.48 -30.79
C VAL A 891 -51.41 19.04 -31.52
N PHE A 892 -50.62 18.19 -32.18
CA PHE A 892 -49.48 18.60 -32.99
C PHE A 892 -49.90 19.47 -34.18
N PHE A 893 -50.95 19.10 -34.92
CA PHE A 893 -51.45 19.88 -36.05
C PHE A 893 -52.20 21.16 -35.65
N ASP A 894 -52.90 21.16 -34.52
CA ASP A 894 -53.66 22.30 -34.02
C ASP A 894 -52.76 23.37 -33.33
N ALA A 895 -51.47 23.05 -33.08
CA ALA A 895 -50.52 23.96 -32.46
C ALA A 895 -50.18 25.16 -33.37
N ASN A 896 -50.25 26.38 -32.81
CA ASN A 896 -49.94 27.65 -33.49
C ASN A 896 -48.66 28.34 -32.98
N THR A 897 -48.03 27.78 -31.95
CA THR A 897 -46.75 28.23 -31.39
C THR A 897 -45.88 27.00 -31.17
N SER A 898 -44.56 27.15 -31.33
CA SER A 898 -43.65 26.06 -30.98
C SER A 898 -43.82 25.68 -29.50
N SER A 899 -43.80 24.38 -29.25
CA SER A 899 -43.94 23.74 -27.95
C SER A 899 -42.64 23.03 -27.56
N ALA A 900 -42.65 22.34 -26.42
CA ALA A 900 -41.48 21.58 -25.95
C ALA A 900 -41.07 20.46 -26.91
N SER A 901 -39.76 20.22 -27.03
CA SER A 901 -39.23 18.98 -27.61
C SER A 901 -39.35 17.84 -26.60
N TYR A 902 -39.72 16.65 -27.06
CA TYR A 902 -39.79 15.46 -26.21
C TYR A 902 -39.62 14.16 -27.00
N ILE A 903 -39.21 13.12 -26.28
CA ILE A 903 -39.14 11.73 -26.74
C ILE A 903 -39.90 10.84 -25.76
N ILE A 904 -40.80 10.01 -26.29
CA ILE A 904 -41.58 9.06 -25.51
C ILE A 904 -41.22 7.66 -25.98
N ARG A 905 -40.75 6.80 -25.08
CA ARG A 905 -40.58 5.37 -25.31
C ARG A 905 -41.76 4.61 -24.73
N ILE A 906 -42.27 3.66 -25.51
CA ILE A 906 -43.39 2.82 -25.14
C ILE A 906 -42.92 1.36 -25.21
N GLY A 907 -42.90 0.68 -24.07
CA GLY A 907 -42.58 -0.74 -23.98
C GLY A 907 -43.82 -1.63 -24.14
N PHE A 908 -43.65 -2.82 -24.73
CA PHE A 908 -44.68 -3.86 -24.91
C PHE A 908 -45.90 -3.42 -25.74
N PHE A 909 -45.69 -2.58 -26.76
CA PHE A 909 -46.77 -2.10 -27.61
C PHE A 909 -46.95 -2.99 -28.85
N GLU A 910 -47.97 -3.85 -28.84
CA GLU A 910 -48.45 -4.59 -30.01
C GLU A 910 -49.74 -3.94 -30.51
N SER A 911 -49.65 -3.12 -31.56
CA SER A 911 -50.84 -2.60 -32.26
C SER A 911 -50.72 -2.81 -33.76
N THR A 912 -51.73 -3.45 -34.35
CA THR A 912 -51.91 -3.53 -35.81
C THR A 912 -52.59 -2.29 -36.39
N GLU A 913 -52.97 -1.31 -35.56
CA GLU A 913 -53.84 -0.17 -35.95
C GLU A 913 -53.07 1.13 -36.21
N ILE A 914 -51.80 1.25 -35.80
CA ILE A 914 -50.98 2.44 -36.02
C ILE A 914 -49.67 2.05 -36.72
N GLU A 915 -49.56 2.40 -38.00
CA GLU A 915 -48.30 2.31 -38.75
C GLU A 915 -47.31 3.44 -38.34
N PRO A 916 -45.99 3.21 -38.46
CA PRO A 916 -44.99 4.27 -38.30
C PRO A 916 -45.29 5.49 -39.17
N PHE A 917 -45.06 6.70 -38.65
CA PHE A 917 -45.37 7.93 -39.37
C PHE A 917 -44.36 9.04 -39.09
N GLU A 918 -44.31 10.00 -40.02
CA GLU A 918 -43.60 11.27 -39.89
C GLU A 918 -44.54 12.39 -40.33
N PHE A 919 -44.76 13.36 -39.45
CA PHE A 919 -45.59 14.53 -39.73
C PHE A 919 -44.82 15.81 -39.49
N ILE A 920 -45.03 16.78 -40.38
CA ILE A 920 -44.44 18.11 -40.30
C ILE A 920 -45.55 19.12 -40.02
N ASN A 921 -45.35 19.99 -39.03
CA ASN A 921 -46.17 21.17 -38.84
C ASN A 921 -45.37 22.40 -39.28
N GLU A 922 -45.65 22.88 -40.50
CA GLU A 922 -44.98 24.04 -41.08
C GLU A 922 -45.23 25.35 -40.30
N ARG A 923 -46.32 25.45 -39.52
CA ARG A 923 -46.63 26.65 -38.72
C ARG A 923 -45.74 26.79 -37.50
N THR A 924 -45.34 25.67 -36.89
CA THR A 924 -44.48 25.64 -35.70
C THR A 924 -43.02 25.29 -36.01
N ASN A 925 -42.72 24.90 -37.26
CA ASN A 925 -41.43 24.38 -37.70
C ASN A 925 -40.98 23.12 -36.93
N GLU A 926 -41.94 22.27 -36.58
CA GLU A 926 -41.72 21.05 -35.80
C GLU A 926 -42.01 19.78 -36.62
N MET A 927 -41.42 18.68 -36.17
CA MET A 927 -41.62 17.34 -36.71
C MET A 927 -42.09 16.41 -35.59
N LEU A 928 -43.09 15.57 -35.89
CA LEU A 928 -43.57 14.48 -35.02
C LEU A 928 -43.34 13.15 -35.74
N THR A 929 -42.50 12.28 -35.18
CA THR A 929 -42.23 10.95 -35.73
C THR A 929 -42.66 9.86 -34.76
N PHE A 930 -43.14 8.74 -35.31
CA PHE A 930 -43.46 7.53 -34.56
C PHE A 930 -42.83 6.34 -35.28
N THR A 931 -41.91 5.66 -34.62
CA THR A 931 -41.10 4.59 -35.21
C THR A 931 -40.98 3.40 -34.27
N ALA A 932 -40.93 2.19 -34.84
CA ALA A 932 -40.61 0.98 -34.09
C ALA A 932 -39.10 0.85 -33.85
N GLU A 933 -38.71 0.36 -32.67
CA GLU A 933 -37.34 -0.02 -32.27
C GLU A 933 -37.26 -1.55 -32.04
N GLU A 934 -36.07 -2.08 -31.73
CA GLU A 934 -35.86 -3.49 -31.37
C GLU A 934 -36.61 -3.86 -30.05
N ASP A 935 -36.97 -5.14 -29.89
CA ASP A 935 -37.67 -5.70 -28.70
C ASP A 935 -39.10 -5.17 -28.42
N ASN A 936 -39.98 -5.04 -29.43
CA ASN A 936 -41.37 -4.58 -29.26
C ASN A 936 -41.52 -3.20 -28.59
N ARG A 937 -40.52 -2.31 -28.80
CA ARG A 937 -40.53 -0.93 -28.30
C ARG A 937 -40.90 0.04 -29.42
N TRP A 938 -41.62 1.09 -29.07
CA TRP A 938 -42.01 2.16 -29.99
C TRP A 938 -41.61 3.52 -29.46
N VAL A 939 -41.26 4.43 -30.36
CA VAL A 939 -40.77 5.77 -30.01
C VAL A 939 -41.56 6.85 -30.71
N LEU A 940 -42.12 7.78 -29.93
CA LEU A 940 -42.73 9.02 -30.42
C LEU A 940 -41.79 10.20 -30.14
N LYS A 941 -41.37 10.94 -31.16
CA LYS A 941 -40.48 12.11 -31.04
C LYS A 941 -41.15 13.36 -31.56
N ARG A 942 -41.10 14.45 -30.80
CA ARG A 942 -41.45 15.81 -31.25
C ARG A 942 -40.22 16.72 -31.09
N CYS A 943 -39.77 17.35 -32.16
CA CYS A 943 -38.63 18.27 -32.13
C CYS A 943 -38.70 19.32 -33.24
N GLN A 944 -37.78 20.29 -33.23
CA GLN A 944 -37.64 21.23 -34.34
C GLN A 944 -37.12 20.51 -35.61
N ILE A 945 -37.55 20.98 -36.78
CA ILE A 945 -37.06 20.42 -38.05
C ILE A 945 -35.54 20.66 -38.15
N GLY A 946 -34.78 19.57 -38.36
CA GLY A 946 -33.32 19.58 -38.41
C GLY A 946 -32.62 19.32 -37.08
N GLU A 947 -33.36 19.27 -35.97
CA GLU A 947 -32.86 18.81 -34.67
C GLU A 947 -32.85 17.28 -34.62
N THR A 948 -31.80 16.68 -34.07
CA THR A 948 -31.74 15.23 -33.84
C THR A 948 -31.87 14.98 -32.34
N ILE A 949 -33.01 14.43 -31.92
CA ILE A 949 -33.19 13.96 -30.54
C ILE A 949 -32.98 12.44 -30.44
N GLN A 950 -32.17 12.04 -29.48
CA GLN A 950 -31.86 10.64 -29.16
C GLN A 950 -32.29 10.34 -27.73
N TRP A 951 -32.65 9.08 -27.48
CA TRP A 951 -32.90 8.63 -26.12
C TRP A 951 -31.56 8.50 -25.38
N GLU A 952 -31.50 8.95 -24.14
CA GLU A 952 -30.32 8.76 -23.29
C GLU A 952 -30.60 7.63 -22.29
N ASP A 953 -30.09 6.43 -22.56
CA ASP A 953 -30.28 5.24 -21.69
C ASP A 953 -29.67 5.42 -20.29
N LYS A 954 -28.81 6.42 -20.14
CA LYS A 954 -28.18 6.81 -18.88
C LYS A 954 -28.57 8.24 -18.56
N ILE A 955 -29.71 8.40 -17.90
CA ILE A 955 -29.97 9.60 -17.11
C ILE A 955 -28.78 9.71 -16.15
N SER A 956 -27.97 10.77 -16.33
CA SER A 956 -26.53 10.78 -16.08
C SER A 956 -26.06 10.01 -14.84
N ASP A 957 -24.92 9.31 -14.96
CA ASP A 957 -24.12 8.72 -13.84
C ASP A 957 -23.77 9.73 -12.71
N ASN A 958 -24.25 10.98 -12.81
CA ASN A 958 -24.01 12.10 -11.91
C ASN A 958 -25.20 12.47 -11.01
N LEU A 959 -26.39 11.86 -11.15
CA LEU A 959 -27.54 12.10 -10.26
C LEU A 959 -27.41 11.29 -8.96
N ASN A 960 -27.97 11.81 -7.86
CA ASN A 960 -28.19 10.97 -6.67
C ASN A 960 -29.41 10.08 -6.91
N ASN A 961 -29.26 8.75 -6.82
CA ASN A 961 -30.39 7.84 -6.87
C ASN A 961 -30.98 7.61 -5.48
N ILE A 962 -32.26 7.94 -5.30
CA ILE A 962 -32.98 7.79 -4.05
C ILE A 962 -34.25 7.00 -4.33
N LYS A 963 -34.35 5.83 -3.70
CA LYS A 963 -35.48 4.93 -3.85
C LYS A 963 -36.24 4.78 -2.53
N PHE A 964 -37.54 5.00 -2.55
CA PHE A 964 -38.44 4.73 -1.44
C PHE A 964 -39.22 3.44 -1.73
N GLU A 965 -39.04 2.43 -0.88
CA GLU A 965 -39.82 1.18 -0.90
C GLU A 965 -40.54 1.06 0.44
N LEU A 966 -41.77 1.56 0.52
CA LEU A 966 -42.48 1.72 1.80
C LEU A 966 -43.79 0.91 1.80
N TYR A 967 -43.84 -0.10 2.66
CA TYR A 967 -45.00 -0.97 2.91
C TYR A 967 -45.57 -0.74 4.31
N ASP A 968 -46.68 -1.38 4.66
CA ASP A 968 -47.43 -1.15 5.90
C ASP A 968 -46.61 -1.19 7.21
N ASP A 969 -45.51 -1.93 7.28
CA ASP A 969 -44.61 -2.06 8.43
C ASP A 969 -43.41 -1.09 8.42
N CYS A 970 -43.29 -0.28 7.38
CA CYS A 970 -42.17 0.63 7.12
C CYS A 970 -42.29 2.02 7.79
N ILE A 971 -43.22 2.21 8.74
CA ILE A 971 -43.48 3.50 9.39
C ILE A 971 -43.36 3.44 10.92
N GLY A 972 -42.52 4.33 11.48
CA GLY A 972 -42.27 4.47 12.91
C GLY A 972 -43.09 5.56 13.60
N PRO A 973 -42.77 5.88 14.87
CA PRO A 973 -43.40 7.01 15.55
C PRO A 973 -43.04 8.30 14.81
N LEU A 974 -44.06 8.96 14.29
CA LEU A 974 -43.97 10.29 13.70
C LEU A 974 -44.56 11.29 14.67
N SER A 975 -43.87 12.40 14.89
CA SER A 975 -44.38 13.51 15.70
C SER A 975 -45.70 14.02 15.09
N SER A 976 -46.80 14.00 15.86
CA SER A 976 -48.09 14.58 15.44
C SER A 976 -47.94 16.08 15.12
N PRO A 977 -48.68 16.62 14.13
CA PRO A 977 -48.50 17.98 13.67
C PRO A 977 -48.64 19.00 14.82
N LYS A 978 -47.63 19.86 14.98
CA LYS A 978 -47.79 21.09 15.76
C LYS A 978 -48.77 21.97 14.98
N ALA A 979 -49.98 22.13 15.51
CA ALA A 979 -50.98 23.02 14.95
C ALA A 979 -50.40 24.45 14.85
N GLY A 980 -50.27 24.94 13.61
CA GLY A 980 -49.96 26.35 13.35
C GLY A 980 -48.95 26.57 12.22
N GLN A 981 -49.42 26.50 10.97
CA GLN A 981 -49.07 27.42 9.87
C GLN A 981 -49.77 26.92 8.58
N ASN A 982 -51.09 27.12 8.49
CA ASN A 982 -51.79 27.07 7.21
C ASN A 982 -51.46 28.37 6.45
N ASN A 983 -50.83 28.26 5.28
CA ASN A 983 -50.86 29.29 4.25
C ASN A 983 -51.52 28.72 2.99
N ALA A 984 -52.80 28.38 3.09
CA ALA A 984 -53.68 28.38 1.92
C ALA A 984 -54.24 29.80 1.79
N LYS A 985 -53.90 30.48 0.68
CA LYS A 985 -54.52 31.74 0.29
C LYS A 985 -55.91 31.42 -0.27
N ASP A 986 -56.94 31.94 0.38
CA ASP A 986 -58.23 32.19 -0.28
C ASP A 986 -58.47 33.72 -0.25
N PRO A 987 -58.80 34.36 -1.38
CA PRO A 987 -58.91 35.80 -1.49
C PRO A 987 -60.37 36.21 -1.29
N LEU A 988 -60.68 37.06 -0.30
CA LEU A 988 -61.81 37.99 -0.31
C LEU A 988 -61.80 38.86 0.95
N GLU A 989 -62.22 40.10 0.75
CA GLU A 989 -62.53 41.14 1.73
C GLU A 989 -61.44 42.13 2.16
N MET A 990 -61.51 43.25 1.44
CA MET A 990 -61.06 44.60 1.74
C MET A 990 -61.44 45.12 3.14
N ASN A 991 -60.69 46.16 3.53
CA ASN A 991 -61.02 47.24 4.48
C ASN A 991 -60.56 47.06 5.93
N ALA A 992 -59.40 47.65 6.26
CA ALA A 992 -59.33 48.90 7.01
C ALA A 992 -57.86 49.23 7.35
N GLY A 993 -57.56 50.52 7.36
CA GLY A 993 -56.23 51.09 7.59
C GLY A 993 -55.70 50.98 9.04
N PRO A 994 -54.58 51.67 9.31
CA PRO A 994 -53.56 51.23 10.25
C PRO A 994 -53.74 51.82 11.65
N SER A 995 -53.24 51.13 12.67
CA SER A 995 -52.78 51.79 13.88
C SER A 995 -51.66 51.00 14.57
N GLU A 996 -50.50 51.64 14.58
CA GLU A 996 -49.66 51.88 15.75
C GLU A 996 -49.46 50.78 16.82
N GLU A 997 -48.16 50.60 17.05
CA GLU A 997 -47.55 50.58 18.37
C GLU A 997 -47.50 49.26 19.16
N GLN A 998 -46.25 48.81 19.27
CA GLN A 998 -45.52 48.68 20.52
C GLN A 998 -45.15 47.25 20.98
N LYS A 999 -43.84 47.03 20.84
CA LYS A 999 -42.89 46.77 21.93
C LYS A 999 -42.81 45.33 22.47
N LYS A 1000 -41.56 44.87 22.39
CA LYS A 1000 -40.84 44.00 23.34
C LYS A 1000 -41.18 42.51 23.27
N LYS A 1001 -40.36 41.75 22.54
CA LYS A 1001 -39.16 41.11 23.10
C LYS A 1001 -38.26 40.60 21.99
#